data_AF-A0A0S7BLH0-F1
#
_entry.id   AF-A0A0S7BLH0-F1
#
_cell.length_a   1.000
_cell.length_b   1.000
_cell.length_c   1.000
_cell.angle_alpha   90.00
_cell.angle_beta   90.00
_cell.angle_gamma   90.00
#
_symmetry.space_group_name_H-M   'P 1'
#
loop_
_entity.id
_entity.type
_entity.pdbx_description
1 polymer ?
#
loop_
_entity_poly.entity_id
_entity_poly.type
_entity_poly.pdbx_seq_one_letter_code
_entity_poly.pdbx_strand_id
1 'polypeptide(L)'
;MALGYQEDFYPSLMTRSELVRLLKVGIEVNAVKFARQAAMTWLVAYPGDLEVNRLLGLALLADGKTAQARTTLEKVIQIDPEDREAYQALIDLKGEASDEQMAQWWGAVYALGGPSPRNVRLPEWSKPARESLVRLERQETQAAEELIHQALIVDSGLPLVDLLHLKINRVQQDWLAVRQLADMYHERWPDCLAFQYVTAEMLMESGDEASAVALLHECVTRDSAGLVARRWMGNQHAYQPLWPGELTIRFDSPIPADVASRLGMNHLPEKTQTVEPPMTSLPEEIVEMPQSETPAAVSETMPKMPPETKTAGVRDGQDLNAIQSEFEKLAKKLKKPAIGQSDGRFPVYVVLSSRTGLIAQYGQQSAQVLISEMDHLAEVVRRRQGWGALAYLPDDPVCTARYGITALENNDPWKIKLSLGDLDKALAHRGERIGALMIIGGEQIVPFHKLPNPTEDQDSEVLSDNPYASTDGNYFVAEWLVGRLPGESGTDAGLLLQQIRQNLRFHEQRAVATQGWKKSIFYRTWQSWRNRRALRSKNNGFGYSAAAWRRSSVAVFRPVAQATDVHISPPEIAGSINPKKVTSARLNYYNLHGVIDSAEWYGQRDLGDAGSGPDYPVALTAADLQRNGRAPSVVFSEACYGGHVAGKTEAQSIALKFLSIGVLGMVGSTSISYGSVNTPLVGADLLGQLFWKSLKEGYTAGEALMLAKINMIREMNRRQGYLDGEDQKTLLSFVLYGDPLASAELAVRQSKQALRMKIGISIKTVSDQSMPADGPETIRSEWITSVKKTVESYLPGLENSQVQVCLLKPEANPQAANTGSVAKGRKKALPELNHYVVTITKTIPAARREHTQYARVTLDEHGKVIKLAVSR
;
A
#
# COMPACT_ATOMS: atom_id res chain seq x y z
N MET A 1 6.14 -27.64 -33.71
CA MET A 1 5.74 -28.52 -32.59
C MET A 1 5.87 -27.71 -31.32
N ALA A 2 4.73 -27.39 -30.71
CA ALA A 2 4.66 -26.60 -29.48
C ALA A 2 4.78 -27.54 -28.28
N LEU A 3 5.78 -27.31 -27.43
CA LEU A 3 5.84 -27.90 -26.09
C LEU A 3 5.30 -26.85 -25.12
N GLY A 4 4.11 -27.12 -24.59
CA GLY A 4 3.46 -26.31 -23.57
C GLY A 4 4.24 -26.39 -22.27
N TYR A 5 4.70 -25.24 -21.78
CA TYR A 5 5.12 -25.08 -20.40
C TYR A 5 3.86 -25.04 -19.52
N GLN A 6 3.86 -25.92 -18.52
CA GLN A 6 2.83 -26.06 -17.49
C GLN A 6 2.68 -24.77 -16.67
N GLU A 7 1.45 -24.59 -16.20
CA GLU A 7 0.90 -23.43 -15.50
C GLU A 7 1.77 -22.88 -14.36
N ASP A 8 1.91 -21.56 -14.36
CA ASP A 8 2.46 -20.76 -13.27
C ASP A 8 1.67 -20.98 -11.97
N PHE A 9 2.39 -21.24 -10.87
CA PHE A 9 1.88 -21.11 -9.51
C PHE A 9 1.61 -19.62 -9.22
N TYR A 10 0.41 -19.15 -9.55
CA TYR A 10 -0.11 -17.88 -9.06
C TYR A 10 -0.31 -17.97 -7.53
N PRO A 11 0.02 -16.94 -6.73
CA PRO A 11 -0.44 -16.89 -5.35
C PRO A 11 -1.97 -16.77 -5.37
N SER A 12 -2.67 -17.82 -4.95
CA SER A 12 -4.13 -17.85 -4.97
C SER A 12 -4.69 -16.81 -4.01
N LEU A 13 -5.54 -15.92 -4.53
CA LEU A 13 -6.37 -15.06 -3.69
C LEU A 13 -7.40 -15.95 -3.00
N MET A 14 -7.51 -15.85 -1.68
CA MET A 14 -8.50 -16.55 -0.89
C MET A 14 -9.70 -15.64 -0.66
N THR A 15 -10.88 -16.10 -1.05
CA THR A 15 -12.16 -15.43 -0.84
C THR A 15 -12.63 -15.58 0.61
N ARG A 16 -13.52 -14.69 1.07
CA ARG A 16 -14.16 -14.80 2.38
C ARG A 16 -14.85 -16.15 2.59
N SER A 17 -15.59 -16.62 1.59
CA SER A 17 -16.30 -17.89 1.66
C SER A 17 -15.36 -19.07 1.86
N GLU A 18 -14.23 -19.07 1.17
CA GLU A 18 -13.20 -20.10 1.33
C GLU A 18 -12.57 -20.04 2.71
N LEU A 19 -12.21 -18.83 3.18
CA LEU A 19 -11.65 -18.65 4.52
C LEU A 19 -12.63 -19.11 5.60
N VAL A 20 -13.87 -18.65 5.59
CA VAL A 20 -14.87 -19.02 6.60
C VAL A 20 -15.05 -20.54 6.66
N ARG A 21 -15.08 -21.22 5.51
CA ARG A 21 -15.12 -22.68 5.43
C ARG A 21 -13.89 -23.32 6.05
N LEU A 22 -12.71 -22.79 5.73
CA LEU A 22 -11.42 -23.24 6.25
C LEU A 22 -11.29 -23.03 7.76
N LEU A 23 -11.82 -21.94 8.31
CA LEU A 23 -11.87 -21.68 9.75
C LEU A 23 -12.81 -22.66 10.47
N LYS A 24 -14.02 -22.86 9.95
CA LYS A 24 -15.00 -23.81 10.53
C LYS A 24 -14.41 -25.22 10.58
N VAL A 25 -13.86 -25.70 9.47
CA VAL A 25 -13.18 -27.01 9.43
C VAL A 25 -11.96 -27.03 10.35
N GLY A 26 -11.15 -25.98 10.37
CA GLY A 26 -10.00 -25.86 11.25
C GLY A 26 -10.34 -25.98 12.73
N ILE A 27 -11.48 -25.43 13.15
CA ILE A 27 -12.00 -25.57 14.52
C ILE A 27 -12.52 -27.00 14.74
N GLU A 28 -13.30 -27.55 13.81
CA GLU A 28 -13.88 -28.91 13.90
C GLU A 28 -12.82 -30.02 14.04
N VAL A 29 -11.73 -29.95 13.26
CA VAL A 29 -10.63 -30.93 13.32
C VAL A 29 -9.59 -30.61 14.40
N ASN A 30 -9.90 -29.67 15.30
CA ASN A 30 -9.02 -29.23 16.38
C ASN A 30 -7.66 -28.65 15.90
N ALA A 31 -7.58 -28.14 14.68
CA ALA A 31 -6.45 -27.36 14.16
C ALA A 31 -6.52 -25.90 14.64
N VAL A 32 -6.74 -25.70 15.95
CA VAL A 32 -7.11 -24.42 16.58
C VAL A 32 -6.05 -23.32 16.41
N LYS A 33 -4.77 -23.68 16.43
CA LYS A 33 -3.67 -22.73 16.18
C LYS A 33 -3.70 -22.16 14.76
N PHE A 34 -4.00 -23.02 13.78
CA PHE A 34 -4.13 -22.63 12.39
C PHE A 34 -5.37 -21.77 12.18
N ALA A 35 -6.53 -22.20 12.68
CA ALA A 35 -7.77 -21.43 12.59
C ALA A 35 -7.62 -20.02 13.19
N ARG A 36 -7.00 -19.92 14.38
CA ARG A 36 -6.70 -18.64 15.01
C ARG A 36 -5.80 -17.75 14.15
N GLN A 37 -4.69 -18.30 13.62
CA GLN A 37 -3.78 -17.54 12.76
C GLN A 37 -4.44 -17.10 11.45
N ALA A 38 -5.26 -17.96 10.85
CA ALA A 38 -5.97 -17.67 9.63
C ALA A 38 -7.01 -16.57 9.82
N ALA A 39 -7.80 -16.64 10.90
CA ALA A 39 -8.77 -15.61 11.27
C ALA A 39 -8.07 -14.27 11.57
N MET A 40 -6.97 -14.30 12.31
CA MET A 40 -6.15 -13.11 12.57
C MET A 40 -5.62 -12.48 11.27
N THR A 41 -5.14 -13.28 10.33
CA THR A 41 -4.64 -12.79 9.02
C THR A 41 -5.73 -12.05 8.26
N TRP A 42 -6.96 -12.57 8.32
CA TRP A 42 -8.12 -11.92 7.71
C TRP A 42 -8.52 -10.63 8.40
N LEU A 43 -8.59 -10.64 9.73
CA LEU A 43 -9.04 -9.50 10.52
C LEU A 43 -8.05 -8.32 10.51
N VAL A 44 -6.79 -8.56 10.13
CA VAL A 44 -5.85 -7.46 9.80
C VAL A 44 -6.32 -6.68 8.57
N ALA A 45 -6.88 -7.36 7.57
CA ALA A 45 -7.43 -6.73 6.38
C ALA A 45 -8.88 -6.25 6.61
N TYR A 46 -9.71 -7.01 7.32
CA TYR A 46 -11.14 -6.72 7.50
C TYR A 46 -11.54 -6.83 8.97
N PRO A 47 -11.15 -5.84 9.82
CA PRO A 47 -11.35 -5.92 11.28
C PRO A 47 -12.83 -5.98 11.69
N GLY A 48 -13.74 -5.43 10.87
CA GLY A 48 -15.19 -5.45 11.10
C GLY A 48 -15.90 -6.67 10.52
N ASP A 49 -15.20 -7.75 10.14
CA ASP A 49 -15.88 -8.99 9.76
C ASP A 49 -16.37 -9.73 11.00
N LEU A 50 -17.63 -9.50 11.37
CA LEU A 50 -18.22 -10.00 12.63
C LEU A 50 -18.26 -11.53 12.72
N GLU A 51 -18.54 -12.24 11.62
CA GLU A 51 -18.52 -13.71 11.61
C GLU A 51 -17.10 -14.24 11.83
N VAL A 52 -16.09 -13.60 11.24
CA VAL A 52 -14.69 -14.02 11.43
C VAL A 52 -14.19 -13.67 12.84
N ASN A 53 -14.63 -12.55 13.42
CA ASN A 53 -14.38 -12.25 14.84
C ASN A 53 -15.01 -13.31 15.76
N ARG A 54 -16.25 -13.75 15.48
CA ARG A 54 -16.88 -14.86 16.20
C ARG A 54 -16.10 -16.16 16.07
N LEU A 55 -15.68 -16.52 14.85
CA LEU A 55 -14.85 -17.71 14.60
C LEU A 55 -13.48 -17.63 15.27
N LEU A 56 -12.87 -16.43 15.36
CA LEU A 56 -11.67 -16.20 16.14
C LEU A 56 -11.92 -16.47 17.63
N GLY A 57 -13.03 -15.97 18.18
CA GLY A 57 -13.46 -16.24 19.56
C GLY A 57 -13.59 -17.73 19.85
N LEU A 58 -14.24 -18.48 18.95
CA LEU A 58 -14.35 -19.95 19.04
C LEU A 58 -12.99 -20.65 18.96
N ALA A 59 -12.11 -20.22 18.05
CA ALA A 59 -10.76 -20.76 17.94
C ALA A 59 -9.91 -20.47 19.18
N LEU A 60 -10.06 -19.28 19.79
CA LEU A 60 -9.41 -18.90 21.05
C LEU A 60 -9.90 -19.75 22.22
N LEU A 61 -11.22 -19.99 22.28
CA LEU A 61 -11.83 -20.87 23.28
C LEU A 61 -11.26 -22.28 23.20
N ALA A 62 -11.20 -22.85 21.99
CA ALA A 62 -10.65 -24.17 21.74
C ALA A 62 -9.11 -24.26 21.97
N ASP A 63 -8.37 -23.15 21.81
CA ASP A 63 -6.94 -23.01 22.14
C ASP A 63 -6.70 -22.77 23.66
N GLY A 64 -7.76 -22.80 24.49
CA GLY A 64 -7.69 -22.61 25.95
C GLY A 64 -7.49 -21.15 26.39
N LYS A 65 -7.62 -20.18 25.49
CA LYS A 65 -7.42 -18.74 25.76
C LYS A 65 -8.73 -18.04 26.12
N THR A 66 -9.34 -18.48 27.22
CA THR A 66 -10.70 -18.09 27.64
C THR A 66 -10.89 -16.59 27.83
N ALA A 67 -9.94 -15.87 28.45
CA ALA A 67 -10.04 -14.43 28.64
C ALA A 67 -10.09 -13.66 27.30
N GLN A 68 -9.21 -14.01 26.36
CA GLN A 68 -9.18 -13.37 25.02
C GLN A 68 -10.43 -13.71 24.21
N ALA A 69 -10.91 -14.96 24.32
CA ALA A 69 -12.15 -15.39 23.69
C ALA A 69 -13.33 -14.58 24.22
N ARG A 70 -13.44 -14.40 25.55
CA ARG A 70 -14.48 -13.57 26.18
C ARG A 70 -14.48 -12.15 25.63
N THR A 71 -13.35 -11.44 25.72
CA THR A 71 -13.25 -10.05 25.24
C THR A 71 -13.63 -9.92 23.77
N THR A 72 -13.21 -10.89 22.93
CA THR A 72 -13.54 -10.89 21.50
C THR A 72 -15.04 -11.09 21.27
N LEU A 73 -15.66 -12.05 21.96
CA LEU A 73 -17.08 -12.39 21.80
C LEU A 73 -18.01 -11.34 22.42
N GLU A 74 -17.65 -10.77 23.58
CA GLU A 74 -18.38 -9.65 24.20
C GLU A 74 -18.42 -8.46 23.25
N LYS A 75 -17.30 -8.15 22.60
CA LYS A 75 -17.25 -7.10 21.58
C LYS A 75 -18.18 -7.40 20.40
N VAL A 76 -18.28 -8.66 19.96
CA VAL A 76 -19.21 -9.05 18.88
C VAL A 76 -20.65 -8.81 19.28
N ILE A 77 -21.09 -9.21 20.49
CA ILE A 77 -22.49 -9.02 20.92
C ILE A 77 -22.84 -7.56 21.26
N GLN A 78 -21.85 -6.71 21.56
CA GLN A 78 -22.08 -5.26 21.68
C GLN A 78 -22.30 -4.61 20.31
N ILE A 79 -21.57 -5.08 19.29
CA ILE A 79 -21.66 -4.57 17.92
C ILE A 79 -22.89 -5.13 17.17
N ASP A 80 -23.13 -6.44 17.25
CA ASP A 80 -24.29 -7.17 16.70
C ASP A 80 -24.99 -8.00 17.80
N PRO A 81 -25.92 -7.38 18.55
CA PRO A 81 -26.67 -8.06 19.62
C PRO A 81 -27.63 -9.14 19.13
N GLU A 82 -27.84 -9.30 17.83
CA GLU A 82 -28.66 -10.39 17.27
C GLU A 82 -27.79 -11.62 16.92
N ASP A 83 -26.47 -11.60 17.16
CA ASP A 83 -25.58 -12.74 16.96
C ASP A 83 -25.75 -13.81 18.05
N ARG A 84 -26.75 -14.67 17.86
CA ARG A 84 -27.05 -15.79 18.77
C ARG A 84 -25.87 -16.74 18.97
N GLU A 85 -25.06 -16.98 17.93
CA GLU A 85 -23.92 -17.90 18.02
C GLU A 85 -22.82 -17.33 18.93
N ALA A 86 -22.64 -16.01 18.96
CA ALA A 86 -21.69 -15.37 19.86
C ALA A 86 -22.10 -15.52 21.34
N TYR A 87 -23.39 -15.37 21.67
CA TYR A 87 -23.89 -15.65 23.02
C TYR A 87 -23.70 -17.11 23.42
N GLN A 88 -23.96 -18.06 22.51
CA GLN A 88 -23.73 -19.47 22.78
C GLN A 88 -22.25 -19.76 23.07
N ALA A 89 -21.34 -19.16 22.30
CA ALA A 89 -19.90 -19.28 22.52
C ALA A 89 -19.45 -18.68 23.88
N LEU A 90 -20.10 -17.59 24.32
CA LEU A 90 -19.86 -17.00 25.64
C LEU A 90 -20.32 -17.91 26.79
N ILE A 91 -21.45 -18.59 26.62
CA ILE A 91 -21.98 -19.56 27.58
C ILE A 91 -21.04 -20.78 27.70
N ASP A 92 -20.42 -21.20 26.60
CA ASP A 92 -19.55 -22.38 26.58
C ASP A 92 -18.18 -22.12 27.26
N LEU A 93 -17.89 -20.87 27.68
CA LEU A 93 -16.70 -20.52 28.46
C LEU A 93 -16.76 -21.11 29.88
N LYS A 94 -15.90 -22.09 30.16
CA LYS A 94 -15.73 -22.65 31.51
C LYS A 94 -14.89 -21.70 32.40
N GLY A 95 -15.52 -20.72 33.04
CA GLY A 95 -14.99 -19.95 34.18
C GLY A 95 -14.99 -18.41 34.05
N GLU A 96 -15.34 -17.71 35.14
CA GLU A 96 -15.34 -16.25 35.43
C GLU A 96 -16.52 -15.37 34.95
N ALA A 97 -17.62 -15.90 34.41
CA ALA A 97 -18.84 -15.11 34.26
C ALA A 97 -19.66 -15.21 35.55
N SER A 98 -20.27 -14.11 36.01
CA SER A 98 -21.20 -14.19 37.15
C SER A 98 -22.43 -15.01 36.75
N ASP A 99 -23.09 -15.66 37.72
CA ASP A 99 -24.34 -16.39 37.48
C ASP A 99 -25.40 -15.47 36.82
N GLU A 100 -25.37 -14.17 37.15
CA GLU A 100 -26.21 -13.15 36.56
C GLU A 100 -25.87 -12.91 35.07
N GLN A 101 -24.59 -12.72 34.72
CA GLN A 101 -24.17 -12.55 33.32
C GLN A 101 -24.50 -13.78 32.47
N MET A 102 -24.27 -14.99 33.02
CA MET A 102 -24.66 -16.22 32.33
C MET A 102 -26.17 -16.30 32.13
N ALA A 103 -26.98 -15.89 33.11
CA ALA A 103 -28.42 -15.81 32.94
C ALA A 103 -28.80 -14.80 31.84
N GLN A 104 -28.13 -13.64 31.75
CA GLN A 104 -28.36 -12.67 30.66
C GLN A 104 -28.07 -13.27 29.28
N TRP A 105 -26.94 -13.96 29.10
CA TRP A 105 -26.60 -14.60 27.82
C TRP A 105 -27.57 -15.74 27.46
N TRP A 106 -27.95 -16.57 28.43
CA TRP A 106 -28.99 -17.58 28.22
C TRP A 106 -30.35 -16.95 27.87
N GLY A 107 -30.68 -15.83 28.50
CA GLY A 107 -31.85 -15.01 28.18
C GLY A 107 -31.84 -14.52 26.74
N ALA A 108 -30.69 -14.02 26.26
CA ALA A 108 -30.51 -13.57 24.87
C ALA A 108 -30.63 -14.73 23.87
N VAL A 109 -29.98 -15.88 24.15
CA VAL A 109 -30.13 -17.08 23.31
C VAL A 109 -31.59 -17.52 23.23
N TYR A 110 -32.31 -17.54 24.36
CA TYR A 110 -33.72 -17.90 24.41
C TYR A 110 -34.61 -16.89 23.65
N ALA A 111 -34.36 -15.58 23.82
CA ALA A 111 -35.07 -14.51 23.15
C ALA A 111 -34.93 -14.61 21.62
N LEU A 112 -33.72 -14.89 21.13
CA LEU A 112 -33.39 -15.09 19.71
C LEU A 112 -33.80 -16.48 19.17
N GLY A 113 -34.75 -17.15 19.82
CA GLY A 113 -35.33 -18.41 19.36
C GLY A 113 -34.50 -19.67 19.64
N GLY A 114 -33.43 -19.56 20.42
CA GLY A 114 -32.63 -20.71 20.89
C GLY A 114 -33.35 -21.59 21.91
N PRO A 115 -32.77 -22.75 22.28
CA PRO A 115 -33.34 -23.66 23.27
C PRO A 115 -33.30 -23.06 24.68
N SER A 116 -34.28 -23.41 25.52
CA SER A 116 -34.25 -23.08 26.96
C SER A 116 -33.53 -24.18 27.73
N PRO A 117 -32.52 -23.85 28.55
CA PRO A 117 -31.97 -24.81 29.51
C PRO A 117 -33.04 -25.18 30.54
N ARG A 118 -33.06 -26.44 30.99
CA ARG A 118 -33.93 -26.86 32.11
C ARG A 118 -33.42 -26.41 33.48
N ASN A 119 -32.12 -26.14 33.59
CA ASN A 119 -31.42 -25.93 34.86
C ASN A 119 -30.96 -24.47 35.07
N VAL A 120 -31.32 -23.54 34.18
CA VAL A 120 -30.95 -22.12 34.29
C VAL A 120 -32.21 -21.30 34.47
N ARG A 121 -32.23 -20.44 35.49
CA ARG A 121 -33.30 -19.46 35.68
C ARG A 121 -33.09 -18.32 34.68
N LEU A 122 -33.99 -18.20 33.72
CA LEU A 122 -33.92 -17.13 32.72
C LEU A 122 -34.29 -15.76 33.33
N PRO A 123 -33.70 -14.65 32.84
CA PRO A 123 -34.11 -13.30 33.20
C PRO A 123 -35.57 -13.02 32.83
N GLU A 124 -36.23 -12.15 33.60
CA GLU A 124 -37.66 -11.85 33.42
C GLU A 124 -37.97 -11.23 32.04
N TRP A 125 -37.04 -10.45 31.47
CA TRP A 125 -37.20 -9.83 30.14
C TRP A 125 -37.15 -10.83 28.97
N SER A 126 -36.53 -12.00 29.15
CA SER A 126 -36.21 -12.93 28.05
C SER A 126 -37.45 -13.54 27.38
N LYS A 127 -38.47 -13.86 28.18
CA LYS A 127 -39.72 -14.45 27.68
C LYS A 127 -40.59 -13.44 26.93
N PRO A 128 -40.89 -12.24 27.47
CA PRO A 128 -41.58 -11.20 26.70
C PRO A 128 -40.82 -10.80 25.43
N ALA A 129 -39.48 -10.71 25.48
CA ALA A 129 -38.67 -10.45 24.29
C ALA A 129 -38.84 -11.53 23.21
N ARG A 130 -38.78 -12.82 23.57
CA ARG A 130 -39.05 -13.93 22.63
C ARG A 130 -40.46 -13.85 22.04
N GLU A 131 -41.46 -13.66 22.89
CA GLU A 131 -42.85 -13.61 22.46
C GLU A 131 -43.09 -12.41 21.53
N SER A 132 -42.46 -11.26 21.79
CA SER A 132 -42.53 -10.08 20.93
C SER A 132 -42.00 -10.36 19.52
N LEU A 133 -40.87 -11.07 19.39
CA LEU A 133 -40.31 -11.48 18.10
C LEU A 133 -41.24 -12.44 17.35
N VAL A 134 -41.82 -13.43 18.05
CA VAL A 134 -42.78 -14.37 17.46
C VAL A 134 -44.04 -13.64 16.97
N ARG A 135 -44.54 -12.65 17.71
CA ARG A 135 -45.68 -11.82 17.28
C ARG A 135 -45.31 -10.94 16.09
N LEU A 136 -44.11 -10.36 16.09
CA LEU A 136 -43.61 -9.55 14.97
C LEU A 136 -43.51 -10.36 13.68
N GLU A 137 -43.02 -11.61 13.74
CA GLU A 137 -42.99 -12.54 12.60
C GLU A 137 -44.38 -12.86 12.05
N ARG A 138 -45.41 -12.87 12.92
CA ARG A 138 -46.82 -13.05 12.56
C ARG A 138 -47.51 -11.75 12.12
N GLN A 139 -46.79 -10.64 12.02
CA GLN A 139 -47.32 -9.31 11.71
C GLN A 139 -48.31 -8.77 12.77
N GLU A 140 -48.30 -9.31 13.99
CA GLU A 140 -49.10 -8.85 15.12
C GLU A 140 -48.36 -7.73 15.87
N THR A 141 -48.14 -6.59 15.20
CA THR A 141 -47.22 -5.53 15.67
C THR A 141 -47.62 -4.89 17.00
N GLN A 142 -48.91 -4.61 17.23
CA GLN A 142 -49.41 -4.03 18.48
C GLN A 142 -49.13 -4.96 19.68
N ALA A 143 -49.38 -6.26 19.52
CA ALA A 143 -49.11 -7.24 20.57
C ALA A 143 -47.61 -7.43 20.80
N ALA A 144 -46.79 -7.32 19.75
CA ALA A 144 -45.33 -7.33 19.89
C ALA A 144 -44.83 -6.14 20.71
N GLU A 145 -45.40 -4.95 20.49
CA GLU A 145 -45.06 -3.72 21.20
C GLU A 145 -45.42 -3.79 22.70
N GLU A 146 -46.62 -4.28 23.04
CA GLU A 146 -47.02 -4.49 24.44
C GLU A 146 -46.07 -5.45 25.18
N LEU A 147 -45.63 -6.51 24.50
CA LEU A 147 -44.70 -7.50 25.05
C LEU A 147 -43.27 -6.95 25.19
N ILE A 148 -42.78 -6.14 24.25
CA ILE A 148 -41.43 -5.56 24.39
C ILE A 148 -41.38 -4.50 25.49
N HIS A 149 -42.46 -3.75 25.72
CA HIS A 149 -42.55 -2.85 26.87
C HIS A 149 -42.45 -3.59 28.21
N GLN A 150 -42.98 -4.82 28.31
CA GLN A 150 -42.77 -5.65 29.50
C GLN A 150 -41.30 -6.07 29.67
N ALA A 151 -40.58 -6.32 28.58
CA ALA A 151 -39.16 -6.64 28.63
C ALA A 151 -38.30 -5.44 29.06
N LEU A 152 -38.70 -4.22 28.70
CA LEU A 152 -37.96 -2.98 29.01
C LEU A 152 -38.05 -2.53 30.48
N ILE A 153 -38.98 -3.09 31.27
CA ILE A 153 -39.13 -2.76 32.70
C ILE A 153 -37.86 -3.09 33.49
N VAL A 154 -37.17 -4.17 33.10
CA VAL A 154 -35.95 -4.63 33.75
C VAL A 154 -34.77 -4.35 32.83
N ASP A 155 -33.73 -3.71 33.35
CA ASP A 155 -32.51 -3.51 32.58
C ASP A 155 -31.82 -4.85 32.32
N SER A 156 -31.76 -5.23 31.04
CA SER A 156 -31.07 -6.46 30.60
C SER A 156 -29.55 -6.34 30.66
N GLY A 157 -29.00 -5.12 30.74
CA GLY A 157 -27.56 -4.86 30.61
C GLY A 157 -26.99 -5.21 29.23
N LEU A 158 -27.85 -5.43 28.23
CA LEU A 158 -27.50 -5.78 26.86
C LEU A 158 -28.25 -4.87 25.88
N PRO A 159 -27.66 -4.53 24.71
CA PRO A 159 -28.37 -3.71 23.71
C PRO A 159 -29.56 -4.43 23.06
N LEU A 160 -29.69 -5.75 23.22
CA LEU A 160 -30.67 -6.58 22.51
C LEU A 160 -32.13 -6.17 22.74
N VAL A 161 -32.55 -5.88 23.98
CA VAL A 161 -33.97 -5.55 24.26
C VAL A 161 -34.34 -4.21 23.61
N ASP A 162 -33.46 -3.22 23.75
CA ASP A 162 -33.58 -1.90 23.12
C ASP A 162 -33.59 -2.00 21.59
N LEU A 163 -32.77 -2.90 21.04
CA LEU A 163 -32.70 -3.19 19.62
C LEU A 163 -34.01 -3.78 19.08
N LEU A 164 -34.61 -4.72 19.82
CA LEU A 164 -35.91 -5.29 19.47
C LEU A 164 -37.04 -4.24 19.53
N HIS A 165 -36.99 -3.35 20.51
CA HIS A 165 -37.95 -2.25 20.61
C HIS A 165 -37.88 -1.32 19.40
N LEU A 166 -36.67 -0.91 18.99
CA LEU A 166 -36.49 -0.12 17.77
C LEU A 166 -36.99 -0.88 16.52
N LYS A 167 -36.71 -2.19 16.45
CA LYS A 167 -37.12 -3.04 15.32
C LYS A 167 -38.64 -3.10 15.16
N ILE A 168 -39.39 -3.24 16.27
CA ILE A 168 -40.86 -3.29 16.26
C ILE A 168 -41.43 -1.95 15.77
N ASN A 169 -40.97 -0.82 16.31
CA ASN A 169 -41.41 0.51 15.90
C ASN A 169 -41.12 0.79 14.42
N ARG A 170 -39.97 0.32 13.93
CA ARG A 170 -39.61 0.44 12.50
C ARG A 170 -40.56 -0.35 11.61
N VAL A 171 -40.98 -1.56 12.01
CA VAL A 171 -41.96 -2.35 11.27
C VAL A 171 -43.35 -1.70 11.30
N GLN A 172 -43.73 -1.06 12.40
CA GLN A 172 -44.95 -0.26 12.52
C GLN A 172 -44.92 1.04 11.70
N GLN A 173 -43.74 1.45 11.20
CA GLN A 173 -43.51 2.69 10.45
C GLN A 173 -43.80 3.96 11.26
N ASP A 174 -43.67 3.91 12.60
CA ASP A 174 -43.68 5.10 13.44
C ASP A 174 -42.32 5.80 13.38
N TRP A 175 -42.07 6.53 12.30
CA TRP A 175 -40.77 7.15 12.04
C TRP A 175 -40.37 8.21 13.07
N LEU A 176 -41.35 8.83 13.75
CA LEU A 176 -41.06 9.79 14.82
C LEU A 176 -40.51 9.05 16.05
N ALA A 177 -41.17 7.96 16.46
CA ALA A 177 -40.69 7.10 17.54
C ALA A 177 -39.34 6.46 17.17
N VAL A 178 -39.20 5.93 15.95
CA VAL A 178 -37.94 5.33 15.45
C VAL A 178 -36.78 6.30 15.57
N ARG A 179 -36.96 7.57 15.20
CA ARG A 179 -35.90 8.58 15.32
C ARG A 179 -35.51 8.83 16.77
N GLN A 180 -36.49 9.05 17.65
CA GLN A 180 -36.23 9.29 19.08
C GLN A 180 -35.56 8.09 19.74
N LEU A 181 -36.01 6.87 19.42
CA LEU A 181 -35.44 5.64 19.93
C LEU A 181 -34.02 5.40 19.39
N ALA A 182 -33.78 5.66 18.10
CA ALA A 182 -32.45 5.50 17.52
C ALA A 182 -31.43 6.43 18.18
N ASP A 183 -31.76 7.71 18.39
CA ASP A 183 -30.87 8.67 19.05
C ASP A 183 -30.60 8.26 20.50
N MET A 184 -31.64 7.95 21.27
CA MET A 184 -31.53 7.54 22.68
C MET A 184 -30.75 6.24 22.85
N TYR A 185 -31.01 5.24 22.01
CA TYR A 185 -30.32 3.95 22.09
C TYR A 185 -28.90 3.99 21.53
N HIS A 186 -28.63 4.84 20.54
CA HIS A 186 -27.26 5.08 20.10
C HIS A 186 -26.43 5.75 21.20
N GLU A 187 -26.99 6.72 21.93
CA GLU A 187 -26.31 7.34 23.07
C GLU A 187 -26.03 6.33 24.18
N ARG A 188 -26.98 5.43 24.47
CA ARG A 188 -26.80 4.36 25.47
C ARG A 188 -25.83 3.27 25.02
N TRP A 189 -25.86 2.90 23.75
CA TRP A 189 -25.10 1.80 23.15
C TRP A 189 -24.38 2.27 21.89
N PRO A 190 -23.31 3.07 22.05
CA PRO A 190 -22.61 3.68 20.91
C PRO A 190 -21.99 2.66 19.97
N ASP A 191 -21.75 1.44 20.44
CA ASP A 191 -21.13 0.38 19.66
C ASP A 191 -22.07 -0.45 18.79
N CYS A 192 -23.38 -0.39 19.04
CA CYS A 192 -24.35 -1.20 18.33
C CYS A 192 -24.64 -0.63 16.93
N LEU A 193 -24.28 -1.38 15.91
CA LEU A 193 -24.33 -0.91 14.52
C LEU A 193 -25.75 -0.63 14.01
N ALA A 194 -26.73 -1.40 14.47
CA ALA A 194 -28.10 -1.23 14.02
C ALA A 194 -28.66 0.14 14.39
N PHE A 195 -28.33 0.69 15.57
CA PHE A 195 -28.70 2.04 15.94
C PHE A 195 -28.05 3.08 15.03
N GLN A 196 -26.74 2.95 14.78
CA GLN A 196 -26.00 3.83 13.88
C GLN A 196 -26.57 3.83 12.45
N TYR A 197 -26.93 2.64 11.94
CA TYR A 197 -27.56 2.51 10.63
C TYR A 197 -28.89 3.25 10.52
N VAL A 198 -29.75 3.13 11.54
CA VAL A 198 -31.03 3.84 11.57
C VAL A 198 -30.82 5.34 11.70
N THR A 199 -29.91 5.79 12.58
CA THR A 199 -29.53 7.21 12.70
C THR A 199 -29.02 7.77 11.38
N ALA A 200 -28.19 7.02 10.65
CA ALA A 200 -27.69 7.45 9.35
C ALA A 200 -28.78 7.59 8.29
N GLU A 201 -29.76 6.68 8.26
CA GLU A 201 -30.94 6.83 7.39
C GLU A 201 -31.75 8.07 7.73
N MET A 202 -31.98 8.33 9.03
CA MET A 202 -32.72 9.52 9.49
C MET A 202 -31.99 10.83 9.17
N LEU A 203 -30.65 10.85 9.29
CA LEU A 203 -29.83 12.00 8.90
C LEU A 203 -29.95 12.27 7.41
N MET A 204 -29.89 11.22 6.58
CA MET A 204 -30.05 11.30 5.13
C MET A 204 -31.43 11.87 4.75
N GLU A 205 -32.49 11.40 5.40
CA GLU A 205 -33.86 11.91 5.16
C GLU A 205 -34.05 13.35 5.63
N SER A 206 -33.37 13.75 6.71
CA SER A 206 -33.41 15.13 7.23
C SER A 206 -32.61 16.14 6.41
N GLY A 207 -31.83 15.68 5.42
CA GLY A 207 -31.01 16.51 4.54
C GLY A 207 -29.59 16.78 5.05
N ASP A 208 -29.19 16.23 6.20
CA ASP A 208 -27.79 16.25 6.66
C ASP A 208 -27.00 15.10 6.03
N GLU A 209 -26.81 15.20 4.72
CA GLU A 209 -26.10 14.18 3.93
C GLU A 209 -24.65 14.00 4.40
N ALA A 210 -24.00 15.06 4.89
CA ALA A 210 -22.60 15.01 5.28
C ALA A 210 -22.39 14.14 6.54
N SER A 211 -23.18 14.36 7.59
CA SER A 211 -23.14 13.54 8.80
C SER A 211 -23.60 12.11 8.53
N ALA A 212 -24.63 11.94 7.69
CA ALA A 212 -25.12 10.62 7.30
C ALA A 212 -24.04 9.79 6.58
N VAL A 213 -23.34 10.39 5.61
CA VAL A 213 -22.28 9.71 4.86
C VAL A 213 -21.10 9.36 5.77
N ALA A 214 -20.69 10.26 6.67
CA ALA A 214 -19.63 9.98 7.64
C ALA A 214 -19.98 8.79 8.54
N LEU A 215 -21.20 8.75 9.07
CA LEU A 215 -21.68 7.66 9.92
C LEU A 215 -21.81 6.33 9.15
N LEU A 216 -22.29 6.36 7.90
CA LEU A 216 -22.34 5.17 7.04
C LEU A 216 -20.95 4.60 6.75
N HIS A 217 -19.95 5.47 6.56
CA HIS A 217 -18.57 5.02 6.38
C HIS A 217 -18.03 4.31 7.63
N GLU A 218 -18.29 4.86 8.83
CA GLU A 218 -17.95 4.18 10.09
C GLU A 218 -18.62 2.79 10.16
N CYS A 219 -19.93 2.72 9.87
CA CYS A 219 -20.68 1.47 9.89
C CYS A 219 -20.10 0.41 8.94
N VAL A 220 -19.74 0.80 7.71
CA VAL A 220 -19.16 -0.10 6.70
C VAL A 220 -17.82 -0.69 7.18
N THR A 221 -17.00 0.09 7.89
CA THR A 221 -15.72 -0.42 8.41
C THR A 221 -15.92 -1.46 9.50
N ARG A 222 -16.88 -1.23 10.40
CA ARG A 222 -17.23 -2.09 11.55
C ARG A 222 -18.10 -3.29 11.16
N ASP A 223 -18.73 -3.24 9.99
CA ASP A 223 -19.50 -4.30 9.35
C ASP A 223 -18.90 -4.62 7.97
N SER A 224 -17.62 -5.00 7.91
CA SER A 224 -16.90 -5.15 6.63
C SER A 224 -17.57 -6.14 5.67
N ALA A 225 -18.32 -7.11 6.20
CA ALA A 225 -19.06 -8.10 5.42
C ALA A 225 -20.52 -7.68 5.12
N GLY A 226 -21.03 -6.60 5.72
CA GLY A 226 -22.40 -6.10 5.55
C GLY A 226 -23.47 -7.01 6.15
N LEU A 227 -23.17 -7.73 7.24
CA LEU A 227 -24.07 -8.66 7.89
C LEU A 227 -25.23 -7.93 8.57
N VAL A 228 -24.92 -6.91 9.37
CA VAL A 228 -25.93 -6.11 10.08
C VAL A 228 -26.68 -5.22 9.09
N ALA A 229 -25.97 -4.60 8.15
CA ALA A 229 -26.57 -3.79 7.08
C ALA A 229 -27.64 -4.58 6.29
N ARG A 230 -27.32 -5.79 5.82
CA ARG A 230 -28.29 -6.63 5.09
C ARG A 230 -29.49 -7.04 5.94
N ARG A 231 -29.30 -7.25 7.24
CA ARG A 231 -30.39 -7.64 8.15
C ARG A 231 -31.35 -6.47 8.41
N TRP A 232 -30.84 -5.25 8.54
CA TRP A 232 -31.62 -4.06 8.90
C TRP A 232 -32.15 -3.24 7.72
N MET A 233 -31.38 -3.17 6.64
CA MET A 233 -31.74 -2.41 5.43
C MET A 233 -32.20 -3.30 4.27
N GLY A 234 -32.08 -4.63 4.42
CA GLY A 234 -32.38 -5.61 3.37
C GLY A 234 -31.21 -5.86 2.42
N ASN A 235 -31.33 -6.88 1.56
CA ASN A 235 -30.24 -7.32 0.67
C ASN A 235 -29.94 -6.35 -0.50
N GLN A 236 -30.88 -5.48 -0.86
CA GLN A 236 -30.78 -4.53 -1.98
C GLN A 236 -30.96 -3.08 -1.49
N HIS A 237 -30.26 -2.72 -0.42
CA HIS A 237 -30.31 -1.36 0.11
C HIS A 237 -29.49 -0.37 -0.74
N ALA A 238 -29.85 0.91 -0.69
CA ALA A 238 -29.25 1.97 -1.51
C ALA A 238 -27.73 2.12 -1.31
N TYR A 239 -27.25 1.74 -0.13
CA TYR A 239 -25.85 1.88 0.27
C TYR A 239 -24.99 0.66 -0.04
N GLN A 240 -25.54 -0.39 -0.67
CA GLN A 240 -24.81 -1.60 -1.05
C GLN A 240 -23.46 -1.33 -1.77
N PRO A 241 -23.32 -0.31 -2.65
CA PRO A 241 -22.05 0.00 -3.30
C PRO A 241 -20.91 0.42 -2.36
N LEU A 242 -21.18 0.75 -1.10
CA LEU A 242 -20.15 1.05 -0.10
C LEU A 242 -19.34 -0.19 0.29
N TRP A 243 -19.90 -1.39 0.12
CA TRP A 243 -19.20 -2.65 0.38
C TRP A 243 -18.45 -3.14 -0.87
N PRO A 244 -17.26 -3.77 -0.68
CA PRO A 244 -16.59 -4.46 -1.77
C PRO A 244 -17.43 -5.64 -2.26
N GLY A 245 -17.45 -5.85 -3.58
CA GLY A 245 -18.26 -6.92 -4.19
C GLY A 245 -17.76 -8.34 -3.86
N GLU A 246 -16.47 -8.49 -3.59
CA GLU A 246 -15.86 -9.75 -3.15
C GLU A 246 -14.72 -9.41 -2.19
N LEU A 247 -14.77 -9.99 -1.00
CA LEU A 247 -13.72 -9.85 0.01
C LEU A 247 -12.66 -10.93 -0.25
N THR A 248 -11.42 -10.52 -0.49
CA THR A 248 -10.30 -11.42 -0.75
C THR A 248 -9.05 -10.98 0.01
N ILE A 249 -8.18 -11.94 0.34
CA ILE A 249 -6.82 -11.71 0.83
C ILE A 249 -5.83 -12.61 0.08
N ARG A 250 -4.55 -12.26 0.09
CA ARG A 250 -3.51 -13.25 -0.21
C ARG A 250 -3.28 -14.10 1.03
N PHE A 251 -3.42 -15.42 0.89
CA PHE A 251 -3.30 -16.36 1.99
C PHE A 251 -2.25 -17.42 1.67
N ASP A 252 -1.02 -17.19 2.12
CA ASP A 252 0.11 -18.10 1.84
C ASP A 252 0.43 -19.03 3.04
N SER A 253 -0.49 -19.14 4.01
CA SER A 253 -0.33 -20.04 5.15
C SER A 253 -0.61 -21.48 4.73
N PRO A 254 0.30 -22.43 5.01
CA PRO A 254 0.08 -23.82 4.65
C PRO A 254 -1.15 -24.37 5.40
N ILE A 255 -2.05 -25.00 4.66
CA ILE A 255 -3.26 -25.62 5.20
C ILE A 255 -2.88 -26.97 5.82
N PRO A 256 -3.18 -27.24 7.12
CA PRO A 256 -2.91 -28.52 7.75
C PRO A 256 -3.56 -29.69 7.00
N ALA A 257 -2.90 -30.85 6.98
CA ALA A 257 -3.35 -32.03 6.23
C ALA A 257 -4.77 -32.50 6.63
N ASP A 258 -5.11 -32.42 7.92
CA ASP A 258 -6.44 -32.80 8.42
C ASP A 258 -7.54 -31.84 7.91
N VAL A 259 -7.21 -30.55 7.82
CA VAL A 259 -8.11 -29.52 7.27
C VAL A 259 -8.26 -29.71 5.76
N ALA A 260 -7.16 -29.94 5.04
CA ALA A 260 -7.15 -30.19 3.60
C ALA A 260 -7.93 -31.47 3.24
N SER A 261 -7.76 -32.54 4.01
CA SER A 261 -8.47 -33.81 3.87
C SER A 261 -9.99 -33.61 4.02
N ARG A 262 -10.41 -32.89 5.06
CA ARG A 262 -11.82 -32.66 5.34
C ARG A 262 -12.49 -31.74 4.31
N LEU A 263 -11.73 -30.83 3.69
CA LEU A 263 -12.17 -29.97 2.59
C LEU A 263 -12.14 -30.65 1.22
N GLY A 264 -11.68 -31.90 1.12
CA GLY A 264 -11.52 -32.59 -0.16
C GLY A 264 -10.41 -32.01 -1.04
N MET A 265 -9.44 -31.31 -0.44
CA MET A 265 -8.30 -30.70 -1.16
C MET A 265 -7.17 -31.70 -1.41
N ASN A 266 -7.25 -32.91 -0.84
CA ASN A 266 -6.31 -34.01 -1.10
C ASN A 266 -6.65 -34.76 -2.40
N HIS A 267 -6.54 -34.07 -3.53
CA HIS A 267 -6.49 -34.74 -4.84
C HIS A 267 -5.03 -34.74 -5.30
N LEU A 268 -4.35 -35.88 -5.16
CA LEU A 268 -3.11 -36.12 -5.91
C LEU A 268 -3.45 -36.07 -7.40
N PRO A 269 -2.61 -35.46 -8.26
CA PRO A 269 -2.80 -35.56 -9.70
C PRO A 269 -2.71 -37.03 -10.11
N GLU A 270 -3.80 -37.52 -10.68
CA GLU A 270 -3.89 -38.88 -11.21
C GLU A 270 -2.95 -38.98 -12.43
N LYS A 271 -2.00 -39.91 -12.34
CA LYS A 271 -1.02 -40.34 -13.36
C LYS A 271 0.11 -39.37 -13.72
N THR A 272 1.27 -39.62 -13.12
CA THR A 272 2.54 -39.54 -13.85
C THR A 272 3.31 -40.82 -13.56
N GLN A 273 3.81 -41.43 -14.64
CA GLN A 273 4.39 -42.77 -14.67
C GLN A 273 5.49 -42.97 -13.62
N THR A 274 5.38 -44.09 -12.90
CA THR A 274 6.42 -44.67 -12.06
C THR A 274 7.69 -44.90 -12.89
N VAL A 275 8.75 -44.16 -12.58
CA VAL A 275 10.11 -44.63 -12.80
C VAL A 275 10.60 -45.14 -11.45
N GLU A 276 10.75 -46.46 -11.34
CA GLU A 276 11.32 -47.12 -10.17
C GLU A 276 12.78 -46.68 -9.96
N PRO A 277 13.20 -46.33 -8.73
CA PRO A 277 14.60 -46.34 -8.37
C PRO A 277 15.06 -47.79 -8.08
N PRO A 278 16.31 -48.16 -8.42
CA PRO A 278 16.78 -49.54 -8.27
C PRO A 278 17.02 -49.89 -6.81
N MET A 279 16.66 -51.13 -6.46
CA MET A 279 16.93 -51.77 -5.19
C MET A 279 18.43 -51.73 -4.83
N THR A 280 18.74 -51.42 -3.57
CA THR A 280 19.98 -51.88 -2.93
C THR A 280 19.67 -52.24 -1.48
N SER A 281 20.10 -53.43 -1.11
CA SER A 281 19.75 -54.22 0.06
C SER A 281 20.26 -53.68 1.39
N LEU A 282 19.45 -53.87 2.45
CA LEU A 282 19.79 -53.77 3.88
C LEU A 282 20.92 -54.75 4.27
N PRO A 283 21.50 -54.54 5.46
CA PRO A 283 21.14 -55.46 6.56
C PRO A 283 20.67 -54.74 7.84
N GLU A 284 19.73 -55.39 8.52
CA GLU A 284 19.20 -55.10 9.85
C GLU A 284 20.22 -55.39 10.96
N GLU A 285 20.21 -54.58 12.01
CA GLU A 285 20.63 -55.02 13.35
C GLU A 285 19.68 -54.42 14.40
N ILE A 286 19.03 -55.31 15.14
CA ILE A 286 18.10 -55.06 16.24
C ILE A 286 18.90 -55.11 17.54
N VAL A 287 18.79 -54.10 18.41
CA VAL A 287 19.08 -54.26 19.84
C VAL A 287 18.07 -53.48 20.68
N GLU A 288 17.53 -54.17 21.69
CA GLU A 288 16.48 -53.80 22.66
C GLU A 288 16.79 -52.62 23.59
N MET A 289 15.70 -52.06 24.15
CA MET A 289 15.64 -51.08 25.24
C MET A 289 16.23 -51.62 26.58
N PRO A 290 16.45 -50.76 27.60
CA PRO A 290 15.42 -50.65 28.64
C PRO A 290 15.25 -49.27 29.31
N GLN A 291 14.12 -49.17 30.02
CA GLN A 291 13.65 -48.07 30.88
C GLN A 291 14.39 -47.96 32.22
N SER A 292 14.43 -46.75 32.77
CA SER A 292 14.38 -46.37 34.21
C SER A 292 14.51 -44.83 34.26
N GLU A 293 14.10 -44.02 35.23
CA GLU A 293 13.27 -44.07 36.43
C GLU A 293 13.16 -42.59 36.88
N THR A 294 12.00 -42.13 37.33
CA THR A 294 11.86 -40.86 38.07
C THR A 294 12.16 -41.04 39.56
N PRO A 295 12.54 -39.96 40.27
CA PRO A 295 11.96 -39.76 41.61
C PRO A 295 11.35 -38.38 41.89
N ALA A 296 10.38 -38.43 42.79
CA ALA A 296 9.51 -37.44 43.43
C ALA A 296 10.25 -36.32 44.20
N ALA A 297 9.81 -35.05 44.19
CA ALA A 297 8.79 -34.36 45.00
C ALA A 297 9.33 -33.67 46.28
N VAL A 298 9.10 -32.35 46.42
CA VAL A 298 8.83 -31.65 47.70
C VAL A 298 7.98 -30.40 47.45
N SER A 299 6.98 -30.20 48.30
CA SER A 299 5.98 -29.13 48.36
C SER A 299 6.34 -28.12 49.47
N GLU A 300 6.08 -26.83 49.29
CA GLU A 300 5.80 -25.90 50.40
C GLU A 300 4.76 -24.84 50.03
N THR A 301 3.86 -24.57 50.98
CA THR A 301 2.65 -23.75 50.91
C THR A 301 2.73 -22.51 51.84
N MET A 302 2.35 -21.32 51.32
CA MET A 302 1.51 -20.21 51.90
C MET A 302 1.86 -19.59 53.29
N PRO A 303 1.65 -18.26 53.56
CA PRO A 303 0.30 -17.62 53.65
C PRO A 303 0.12 -16.10 53.36
N LYS A 304 -1.14 -15.77 52.93
CA LYS A 304 -2.09 -14.62 53.19
C LYS A 304 -1.68 -13.48 54.18
N MET A 305 -2.07 -12.18 54.10
CA MET A 305 -3.37 -11.49 53.85
C MET A 305 -3.21 -9.91 53.67
N PRO A 306 -4.28 -9.11 53.36
CA PRO A 306 -4.35 -7.74 52.75
C PRO A 306 -4.75 -6.61 53.77
N PRO A 307 -5.43 -5.45 53.44
CA PRO A 307 -5.73 -4.70 52.19
C PRO A 307 -5.44 -3.16 52.27
N GLU A 308 -5.57 -2.39 51.16
CA GLU A 308 -6.12 -1.02 51.19
C GLU A 308 -6.50 -0.42 49.80
N THR A 309 -7.81 -0.29 49.61
CA THR A 309 -8.67 0.77 49.05
C THR A 309 -8.22 1.77 47.95
N LYS A 310 -8.89 1.64 46.79
CA LYS A 310 -9.53 2.65 45.89
C LYS A 310 -8.76 3.91 45.45
N THR A 311 -8.61 4.05 44.13
CA THR A 311 -9.16 5.19 43.36
C THR A 311 -9.53 4.72 41.95
N ALA A 312 -10.71 5.15 41.52
CA ALA A 312 -11.29 4.88 40.20
C ALA A 312 -10.80 5.91 39.18
N GLY A 313 -10.68 5.50 37.92
CA GLY A 313 -10.58 6.42 36.79
C GLY A 313 -9.70 5.92 35.65
N VAL A 314 -10.32 5.75 34.48
CA VAL A 314 -9.73 5.52 33.14
C VAL A 314 -9.28 4.07 32.86
N ARG A 315 -10.21 3.25 32.38
CA ARG A 315 -9.93 2.03 31.62
C ARG A 315 -10.67 2.11 30.29
N ASP A 316 -9.91 2.34 29.21
CA ASP A 316 -10.30 1.89 27.86
C ASP A 316 -9.18 1.99 26.78
N GLY A 317 -7.96 2.45 27.13
CA GLY A 317 -6.83 2.51 26.18
C GLY A 317 -5.79 1.39 26.27
N GLN A 318 -5.86 0.53 27.29
CA GLN A 318 -4.77 -0.41 27.61
C GLN A 318 -4.95 -1.81 27.00
N ASP A 319 -6.18 -2.27 26.79
CA ASP A 319 -6.43 -3.64 26.30
C ASP A 319 -6.15 -3.80 24.79
N LEU A 320 -6.40 -2.77 23.98
CA LEU A 320 -6.06 -2.79 22.54
C LEU A 320 -4.54 -2.84 22.33
N ASN A 321 -3.78 -2.08 23.12
CA ASN A 321 -2.32 -2.08 23.06
C ASN A 321 -1.71 -3.39 23.58
N ALA A 322 -2.33 -4.01 24.60
CA ALA A 322 -1.91 -5.32 25.09
C ALA A 322 -2.07 -6.41 24.01
N ILE A 323 -3.23 -6.41 23.34
CA ILE A 323 -3.54 -7.32 22.23
C ILE A 323 -2.61 -7.05 21.03
N GLN A 324 -2.41 -5.79 20.63
CA GLN A 324 -1.47 -5.38 19.57
C GLN A 324 -0.02 -5.80 19.88
N SER A 325 0.41 -5.67 21.14
CA SER A 325 1.75 -6.10 21.57
C SER A 325 1.93 -7.62 21.52
N GLU A 326 0.86 -8.38 21.82
CA GLU A 326 0.85 -9.84 21.69
C GLU A 326 0.87 -10.25 20.21
N PHE A 327 0.16 -9.51 19.33
CA PHE A 327 0.22 -9.66 17.87
C PHE A 327 1.65 -9.46 17.32
N GLU A 328 2.35 -8.41 17.76
CA GLU A 328 3.73 -8.15 17.36
C GLU A 328 4.74 -9.16 17.93
N LYS A 329 4.53 -9.61 19.18
CA LYS A 329 5.36 -10.65 19.82
C LYS A 329 5.21 -12.00 19.12
N LEU A 330 4.00 -12.38 18.69
CA LEU A 330 3.76 -13.62 17.95
C LEU A 330 4.37 -13.57 16.54
N ALA A 331 4.29 -12.43 15.85
CA ALA A 331 4.92 -12.21 14.55
C ALA A 331 6.46 -12.34 14.63
N LYS A 332 7.08 -11.79 15.69
CA LYS A 332 8.52 -11.95 15.97
C LYS A 332 8.93 -13.40 16.27
N LYS A 333 8.05 -14.18 16.91
CA LYS A 333 8.35 -15.57 17.34
C LYS A 333 8.30 -16.59 16.20
N LEU A 334 7.62 -16.29 15.09
CA LEU A 334 7.36 -17.25 14.01
C LEU A 334 8.42 -17.33 12.90
N LYS A 335 9.48 -16.49 12.89
CA LYS A 335 10.59 -16.52 11.90
C LYS A 335 10.16 -16.82 10.45
N LYS A 336 9.01 -16.30 10.03
CA LYS A 336 8.52 -16.32 8.65
C LYS A 336 8.40 -14.87 8.20
N PRO A 337 8.88 -14.52 6.98
CA PRO A 337 8.74 -13.15 6.46
C PRO A 337 7.25 -12.78 6.43
N ALA A 338 6.94 -11.52 6.72
CA ALA A 338 5.58 -11.00 6.84
C ALA A 338 4.77 -11.27 5.56
N ILE A 339 4.00 -12.36 5.60
CA ILE A 339 3.04 -12.81 4.60
C ILE A 339 1.74 -12.04 4.87
N GLY A 340 1.24 -11.33 3.85
CA GLY A 340 -0.12 -10.77 3.75
C GLY A 340 -0.39 -9.50 4.58
N GLN A 341 -0.30 -8.30 3.99
CA GLN A 341 -0.73 -7.06 4.67
C GLN A 341 -1.32 -6.03 3.70
N SER A 342 -2.54 -6.26 3.23
CA SER A 342 -3.41 -5.16 2.78
C SER A 342 -4.05 -4.55 4.03
N ASP A 343 -3.68 -3.32 4.37
CA ASP A 343 -4.34 -2.55 5.42
C ASP A 343 -5.73 -2.13 4.90
N GLY A 344 -6.81 -2.76 5.38
CA GLY A 344 -8.16 -2.51 4.85
C GLY A 344 -8.91 -1.36 5.53
N ARG A 345 -8.23 -0.57 6.36
CA ARG A 345 -8.74 0.74 6.82
C ARG A 345 -9.08 1.63 5.61
N PHE A 346 -10.07 2.50 5.78
CA PHE A 346 -10.57 3.37 4.72
C PHE A 346 -9.49 4.37 4.27
N PRO A 347 -9.17 4.46 2.96
CA PRO A 347 -8.02 5.24 2.51
C PRO A 347 -8.35 6.74 2.37
N VAL A 348 -7.46 7.56 2.91
CA VAL A 348 -7.53 9.02 2.87
C VAL A 348 -6.45 9.57 1.94
N TYR A 349 -6.86 10.45 1.02
CA TYR A 349 -5.99 11.25 0.18
C TYR A 349 -5.60 12.53 0.95
N VAL A 350 -4.34 12.65 1.31
CA VAL A 350 -3.80 13.76 2.11
C VAL A 350 -3.12 14.77 1.18
N VAL A 351 -3.61 16.01 1.16
CA VAL A 351 -2.97 17.14 0.47
C VAL A 351 -2.05 17.85 1.46
N LEU A 352 -0.76 17.56 1.40
CA LEU A 352 0.25 18.07 2.32
C LEU A 352 0.90 19.35 1.78
N SER A 353 1.04 20.38 2.61
CA SER A 353 1.95 21.50 2.36
C SER A 353 2.44 22.11 3.68
N SER A 354 3.18 23.21 3.64
CA SER A 354 3.52 24.03 4.79
C SER A 354 2.93 25.43 4.64
N ARG A 355 2.16 25.88 5.62
CA ARG A 355 1.61 27.24 5.64
C ARG A 355 2.74 28.28 5.64
N THR A 356 3.69 28.13 6.55
CA THR A 356 4.82 29.06 6.71
C THR A 356 5.72 29.07 5.48
N GLY A 357 5.97 27.91 4.87
CA GLY A 357 6.74 27.76 3.63
C GLY A 357 6.06 28.43 2.44
N LEU A 358 4.74 28.25 2.30
CA LEU A 358 3.96 28.92 1.25
C LEU A 358 3.99 30.45 1.42
N ILE A 359 3.86 30.95 2.65
CA ILE A 359 3.93 32.38 2.96
C ILE A 359 5.34 32.91 2.67
N ALA A 360 6.37 32.18 3.08
CA ALA A 360 7.77 32.58 2.88
C ALA A 360 8.14 32.66 1.39
N GLN A 361 7.66 31.72 0.56
CA GLN A 361 7.99 31.71 -0.86
C GLN A 361 7.11 32.66 -1.70
N TYR A 362 5.79 32.68 -1.47
CA TYR A 362 4.85 33.37 -2.38
C TYR A 362 4.11 34.56 -1.74
N GLY A 363 4.31 34.81 -0.45
CA GLY A 363 3.60 35.83 0.32
C GLY A 363 2.22 35.38 0.82
N GLN A 364 1.69 36.13 1.79
CA GLN A 364 0.46 35.81 2.53
C GLN A 364 -0.76 35.60 1.63
N GLN A 365 -0.97 36.47 0.65
CA GLN A 365 -2.16 36.44 -0.22
C GLN A 365 -2.15 35.20 -1.13
N SER A 366 -1.03 34.94 -1.80
CA SER A 366 -0.85 33.77 -2.66
C SER A 366 -0.96 32.47 -1.87
N ALA A 367 -0.36 32.41 -0.68
CA ALA A 367 -0.45 31.26 0.21
C ALA A 367 -1.91 30.95 0.59
N GLN A 368 -2.71 31.97 0.91
CA GLN A 368 -4.11 31.78 1.25
C GLN A 368 -4.93 31.23 0.07
N VAL A 369 -4.67 31.70 -1.15
CA VAL A 369 -5.31 31.17 -2.37
C VAL A 369 -4.90 29.71 -2.61
N LEU A 370 -3.63 29.38 -2.48
CA LEU A 370 -3.13 28.01 -2.65
C LEU A 370 -3.76 27.06 -1.63
N ILE A 371 -3.82 27.45 -0.34
CA ILE A 371 -4.47 26.65 0.71
C ILE A 371 -5.95 26.42 0.39
N SER A 372 -6.66 27.46 -0.05
CA SER A 372 -8.08 27.33 -0.45
C SER A 372 -8.27 26.36 -1.63
N GLU A 373 -7.35 26.36 -2.60
CA GLU A 373 -7.42 25.45 -3.75
C GLU A 373 -7.00 24.02 -3.36
N MET A 374 -6.12 23.85 -2.36
CA MET A 374 -5.82 22.55 -1.76
C MET A 374 -7.03 21.97 -1.02
N ASP A 375 -7.74 22.78 -0.23
CA ASP A 375 -8.99 22.38 0.43
C ASP A 375 -10.05 21.97 -0.60
N HIS A 376 -10.17 22.73 -1.69
CA HIS A 376 -11.08 22.41 -2.78
C HIS A 376 -10.69 21.09 -3.46
N LEU A 377 -9.39 20.84 -3.70
CA LEU A 377 -8.91 19.58 -4.26
C LEU A 377 -9.28 18.40 -3.34
N ALA A 378 -9.05 18.52 -2.04
CA ALA A 378 -9.43 17.51 -1.07
C ALA A 378 -10.94 17.26 -1.10
N GLU A 379 -11.77 18.30 -1.14
CA GLU A 379 -13.23 18.17 -1.21
C GLU A 379 -13.71 17.46 -2.48
N VAL A 380 -13.14 17.77 -3.66
CA VAL A 380 -13.49 17.09 -4.91
C VAL A 380 -13.06 15.61 -4.87
N VAL A 381 -11.90 15.30 -4.28
CA VAL A 381 -11.44 13.91 -4.12
C VAL A 381 -12.34 13.14 -3.16
N ARG A 382 -12.77 13.75 -2.05
CA ARG A 382 -13.66 13.16 -1.04
C ARG A 382 -14.99 12.68 -1.62
N ARG A 383 -15.49 13.34 -2.67
CA ARG A 383 -16.71 12.95 -3.39
C ARG A 383 -16.54 11.70 -4.26
N ARG A 384 -15.31 11.20 -4.43
CA ARG A 384 -15.06 9.94 -5.14
C ARG A 384 -15.42 8.76 -4.24
N GLN A 385 -16.12 7.79 -4.81
CA GLN A 385 -16.38 6.51 -4.13
C GLN A 385 -15.06 5.86 -3.69
N GLY A 386 -15.00 5.43 -2.44
CA GLY A 386 -13.88 4.69 -1.87
C GLY A 386 -12.68 5.52 -1.38
N TRP A 387 -12.80 6.85 -1.30
CA TRP A 387 -11.74 7.74 -0.83
C TRP A 387 -12.23 8.79 0.17
N GLY A 388 -11.58 8.87 1.32
CA GLY A 388 -11.57 10.07 2.15
C GLY A 388 -10.55 11.06 1.61
N ALA A 389 -10.63 12.33 2.02
CA ALA A 389 -9.61 13.31 1.68
C ALA A 389 -9.58 14.50 2.64
N LEU A 390 -8.40 15.06 2.85
CA LEU A 390 -8.17 16.23 3.70
C LEU A 390 -6.92 17.00 3.25
N ALA A 391 -6.90 18.30 3.51
CA ALA A 391 -5.67 19.08 3.50
C ALA A 391 -4.98 18.99 4.86
N TYR A 392 -3.64 18.89 4.87
CA TYR A 392 -2.83 18.80 6.07
C TYR A 392 -1.65 19.77 5.98
N LEU A 393 -1.59 20.68 6.95
CA LEU A 393 -0.52 21.66 7.12
C LEU A 393 0.10 21.40 8.51
N PRO A 394 1.25 20.70 8.60
CA PRO A 394 1.80 20.23 9.87
C PRO A 394 2.33 21.38 10.73
N ASP A 395 2.54 22.55 10.15
CA ASP A 395 2.98 23.79 10.80
C ASP A 395 1.84 24.77 11.09
N ASP A 396 0.58 24.38 10.85
CA ASP A 396 -0.61 25.19 11.18
C ASP A 396 -1.32 24.61 12.42
N PRO A 397 -1.26 25.29 13.58
CA PRO A 397 -1.91 24.85 14.81
C PRO A 397 -3.42 24.61 14.67
N VAL A 398 -4.10 25.37 13.81
CA VAL A 398 -5.54 25.20 13.59
C VAL A 398 -5.82 23.90 12.83
N CYS A 399 -4.93 23.53 11.92
CA CYS A 399 -5.02 22.28 11.17
C CYS A 399 -4.71 21.08 12.07
N THR A 400 -3.60 21.11 12.82
CA THR A 400 -3.13 19.95 13.60
C THR A 400 -3.97 19.68 14.84
N ALA A 401 -4.56 20.71 15.46
CA ALA A 401 -5.43 20.55 16.64
C ALA A 401 -6.64 19.64 16.39
N ARG A 402 -7.16 19.58 15.15
CA ARG A 402 -8.28 18.70 14.75
C ARG A 402 -7.98 17.21 14.91
N TYR A 403 -6.70 16.86 14.98
CA TYR A 403 -6.20 15.49 15.09
C TYR A 403 -5.44 15.25 16.39
N GLY A 404 -5.41 16.23 17.31
CA GLY A 404 -4.62 16.14 18.55
C GLY A 404 -3.11 16.12 18.33
N ILE A 405 -2.62 16.72 17.24
CA ILE A 405 -1.20 16.73 16.88
C ILE A 405 -0.59 18.11 17.16
N THR A 406 0.62 18.13 17.71
CA THR A 406 1.38 19.36 17.93
C THR A 406 1.88 19.94 16.61
N ALA A 407 1.64 21.22 16.38
CA ALA A 407 2.13 21.90 15.19
C ALA A 407 3.66 22.01 15.19
N LEU A 408 4.26 21.88 14.01
CA LEU A 408 5.69 22.02 13.80
C LEU A 408 6.11 23.51 13.81
N GLU A 409 7.25 23.79 14.42
CA GLU A 409 7.87 25.12 14.40
C GLU A 409 8.68 25.39 13.13
N ASN A 410 9.10 24.33 12.43
CA ASN A 410 9.91 24.42 11.22
C ASN A 410 9.61 23.27 10.25
N ASN A 411 9.97 23.46 8.99
CA ASN A 411 9.73 22.51 7.90
C ASN A 411 10.81 21.43 7.78
N ASP A 412 11.36 20.97 8.90
CA ASP A 412 12.32 19.87 8.88
C ASP A 412 11.69 18.60 8.26
N PRO A 413 12.33 17.97 7.27
CA PRO A 413 11.72 16.85 6.55
C PRO A 413 11.45 15.64 7.45
N TRP A 414 12.31 15.36 8.43
CA TRP A 414 12.08 14.27 9.38
C TRP A 414 10.92 14.57 10.34
N LYS A 415 10.76 15.81 10.79
CA LYS A 415 9.59 16.21 11.59
C LYS A 415 8.29 16.12 10.81
N ILE A 416 8.28 16.52 9.53
CA ILE A 416 7.12 16.35 8.65
C ILE A 416 6.77 14.87 8.49
N LYS A 417 7.77 14.00 8.29
CA LYS A 417 7.57 12.54 8.26
C LYS A 417 6.94 12.01 9.56
N LEU A 418 7.47 12.41 10.71
CA LEU A 418 6.93 11.97 12.01
C LEU A 418 5.48 12.45 12.20
N SER A 419 5.20 13.68 11.80
CA SER A 419 3.86 14.28 11.82
C SER A 419 2.87 13.54 10.90
N LEU A 420 3.30 13.05 9.73
CA LEU A 420 2.48 12.14 8.90
C LEU A 420 2.23 10.79 9.59
N GLY A 421 3.23 10.27 10.31
CA GLY A 421 3.07 9.06 11.14
C GLY A 421 2.04 9.26 12.26
N ASP A 422 2.05 10.42 12.92
CA ASP A 422 1.06 10.77 13.94
C ASP A 422 -0.32 11.03 13.34
N LEU A 423 -0.40 11.59 12.13
CA LEU A 423 -1.64 11.69 11.37
C LEU A 423 -2.22 10.31 11.04
N ASP A 424 -1.42 9.35 10.57
CA ASP A 424 -1.90 7.99 10.29
C ASP A 424 -2.43 7.28 11.54
N LYS A 425 -1.84 7.55 12.72
CA LYS A 425 -2.35 7.07 14.02
C LYS A 425 -3.66 7.75 14.39
N ALA A 426 -3.76 9.08 14.20
CA ALA A 426 -4.98 9.83 14.47
C ALA A 426 -6.15 9.34 13.59
N LEU A 427 -5.89 9.09 12.31
CA LEU A 427 -6.85 8.50 11.37
C LEU A 427 -7.27 7.08 11.78
N ALA A 428 -6.35 6.29 12.36
CA ALA A 428 -6.65 4.93 12.80
C ALA A 428 -7.80 4.86 13.81
N HIS A 429 -7.96 5.87 14.67
CA HIS A 429 -9.07 5.95 15.63
C HIS A 429 -10.44 6.04 14.96
N ARG A 430 -10.49 6.40 13.67
CA ARG A 430 -11.72 6.48 12.84
C ARG A 430 -11.83 5.33 11.84
N GLY A 431 -10.99 4.30 11.96
CA GLY A 431 -10.90 3.23 10.96
C GLY A 431 -10.32 3.70 9.62
N GLU A 432 -9.71 4.88 9.59
CA GLU A 432 -9.12 5.50 8.41
C GLU A 432 -7.59 5.31 8.40
N ARG A 433 -6.99 5.62 7.25
CA ARG A 433 -5.55 5.57 7.07
C ARG A 433 -5.09 6.47 5.94
N ILE A 434 -3.81 6.83 5.93
CA ILE A 434 -3.21 7.43 4.73
C ILE A 434 -3.22 6.38 3.60
N GLY A 435 -3.86 6.74 2.50
CA GLY A 435 -3.92 5.95 1.27
C GLY A 435 -3.08 6.54 0.14
N ALA A 436 -3.06 7.87 0.05
CA ALA A 436 -2.23 8.61 -0.88
C ALA A 436 -1.82 9.96 -0.27
N LEU A 437 -0.64 10.44 -0.63
CA LEU A 437 -0.05 11.70 -0.22
C LEU A 437 0.26 12.53 -1.46
N MET A 438 -0.33 13.71 -1.54
CA MET A 438 -0.04 14.72 -2.54
C MET A 438 0.71 15.87 -1.86
N ILE A 439 1.99 16.03 -2.19
CA ILE A 439 2.83 17.11 -1.67
C ILE A 439 2.66 18.33 -2.57
N ILE A 440 2.25 19.46 -2.01
CA ILE A 440 2.07 20.72 -2.72
C ILE A 440 3.21 21.67 -2.33
N GLY A 441 4.08 21.99 -3.29
CA GLY A 441 5.25 22.85 -3.08
C GLY A 441 6.58 22.20 -3.49
N GLY A 442 7.55 23.06 -3.80
CA GLY A 442 8.94 22.66 -4.05
C GLY A 442 9.76 22.50 -2.77
N GLU A 443 11.07 22.32 -2.93
CA GLU A 443 12.06 22.15 -1.85
C GLU A 443 11.95 23.20 -0.73
N GLN A 444 11.60 24.45 -1.08
CA GLN A 444 11.53 25.55 -0.11
C GLN A 444 10.28 25.51 0.78
N ILE A 445 9.26 24.73 0.40
CA ILE A 445 7.97 24.64 1.12
C ILE A 445 7.90 23.31 1.87
N VAL A 446 8.06 22.20 1.16
CA VAL A 446 8.18 20.86 1.72
C VAL A 446 9.49 20.27 1.19
N PRO A 447 10.57 20.29 1.98
CA PRO A 447 11.88 19.81 1.53
C PRO A 447 11.84 18.35 1.06
N PHE A 448 12.70 17.97 0.14
CA PHE A 448 13.02 16.57 -0.09
C PHE A 448 13.84 16.04 1.09
N HIS A 449 13.74 14.73 1.35
CA HIS A 449 14.74 14.10 2.18
C HIS A 449 16.06 14.01 1.41
N LYS A 450 17.14 14.47 2.03
CA LYS A 450 18.51 14.36 1.56
C LYS A 450 19.11 13.04 2.06
N LEU A 451 19.09 12.01 1.22
CA LEU A 451 19.53 10.67 1.57
C LEU A 451 20.99 10.43 1.12
N PRO A 452 21.75 9.56 1.81
CA PRO A 452 23.10 9.20 1.38
C PRO A 452 23.11 8.63 -0.05
N ASN A 453 24.11 9.00 -0.84
CA ASN A 453 24.33 8.42 -2.16
C ASN A 453 24.95 7.02 -2.01
N PRO A 454 24.29 5.95 -2.47
CA PRO A 454 24.79 4.58 -2.30
C PRO A 454 25.83 4.19 -3.38
N THR A 455 26.18 5.10 -4.29
CA THR A 455 27.18 4.90 -5.35
C THR A 455 28.28 5.94 -5.26
N GLU A 456 29.51 5.55 -5.59
CA GLU A 456 30.64 6.46 -5.77
C GLU A 456 30.55 7.20 -7.12
N ASP A 457 29.77 8.28 -7.17
CA ASP A 457 29.72 9.24 -8.28
C ASP A 457 29.66 10.69 -7.76
N GLN A 458 29.47 11.68 -8.65
CA GLN A 458 29.54 13.10 -8.29
C GLN A 458 28.38 13.59 -7.40
N ASP A 459 27.32 12.82 -7.18
CA ASP A 459 26.23 13.27 -6.31
C ASP A 459 26.62 13.15 -4.84
N SER A 460 26.45 14.22 -4.06
CA SER A 460 26.68 14.18 -2.61
C SER A 460 25.52 13.53 -1.85
N GLU A 461 24.31 13.68 -2.37
CA GLU A 461 23.06 13.25 -1.74
C GLU A 461 21.99 12.92 -2.79
N VAL A 462 20.99 12.15 -2.41
CA VAL A 462 19.82 11.83 -3.24
C VAL A 462 18.60 12.51 -2.65
N LEU A 463 17.98 13.42 -3.40
CA LEU A 463 16.72 14.06 -3.03
C LEU A 463 15.57 13.06 -3.24
N SER A 464 14.81 12.75 -2.19
CA SER A 464 13.75 11.74 -2.24
C SER A 464 12.51 12.13 -1.46
N ASP A 465 11.35 11.74 -2.01
CA ASP A 465 10.06 11.79 -1.31
C ASP A 465 9.71 10.46 -0.62
N ASN A 466 10.49 9.39 -0.84
CA ASN A 466 10.16 8.07 -0.30
C ASN A 466 9.96 8.06 1.23
N PRO A 467 10.77 8.77 2.05
CA PRO A 467 10.56 8.74 3.49
C PRO A 467 9.22 9.35 3.93
N TYR A 468 8.60 10.24 3.15
CA TYR A 468 7.22 10.71 3.41
C TYR A 468 6.17 9.64 3.15
N ALA A 469 6.55 8.55 2.49
CA ALA A 469 5.69 7.43 2.17
C ALA A 469 5.87 6.23 3.12
N SER A 470 6.67 6.33 4.19
CA SER A 470 6.88 5.24 5.16
C SER A 470 6.77 5.71 6.60
N THR A 471 6.25 4.83 7.48
CA THR A 471 6.20 5.10 8.92
C THR A 471 7.46 4.62 9.64
N ASP A 472 8.14 3.63 9.09
CA ASP A 472 9.33 3.02 9.68
C ASP A 472 10.63 3.60 9.11
N GLY A 473 11.77 3.01 9.48
CA GLY A 473 13.08 3.39 8.94
C GLY A 473 13.33 2.92 7.50
N ASN A 474 12.46 2.09 6.92
CA ASN A 474 12.63 1.56 5.56
C ASN A 474 12.00 2.53 4.54
N TYR A 475 12.84 3.31 3.89
CA TYR A 475 12.43 4.26 2.85
C TYR A 475 12.66 3.74 1.42
N PHE A 476 12.95 2.45 1.23
CA PHE A 476 13.01 1.85 -0.12
C PHE A 476 11.63 1.40 -0.61
N VAL A 477 10.71 1.14 0.31
CA VAL A 477 9.36 0.65 0.00
C VAL A 477 8.34 1.61 0.61
N ALA A 478 7.52 2.21 -0.25
CA ALA A 478 6.42 3.06 0.16
C ALA A 478 5.28 2.21 0.76
N GLU A 479 4.71 2.66 1.88
CA GLU A 479 3.48 2.13 2.47
C GLU A 479 2.23 2.70 1.80
N TRP A 480 2.27 3.97 1.36
CA TRP A 480 1.19 4.63 0.63
C TRP A 480 1.72 5.37 -0.60
N LEU A 481 0.79 5.73 -1.50
CA LEU A 481 1.15 6.40 -2.75
C LEU A 481 1.65 7.82 -2.45
N VAL A 482 2.71 8.28 -3.13
CA VAL A 482 3.22 9.64 -2.99
C VAL A 482 3.39 10.29 -4.36
N GLY A 483 2.97 11.55 -4.48
CA GLY A 483 3.24 12.42 -5.62
C GLY A 483 3.47 13.86 -5.15
N ARG A 484 4.08 14.68 -5.99
CA ARG A 484 4.44 16.07 -5.67
C ARG A 484 4.08 17.03 -6.79
N LEU A 485 3.50 18.19 -6.47
CA LEU A 485 3.37 19.34 -7.37
C LEU A 485 4.41 20.40 -6.99
N PRO A 486 5.57 20.46 -7.67
CA PRO A 486 6.56 21.49 -7.43
C PRO A 486 6.12 22.82 -8.06
N GLY A 487 6.42 23.94 -7.38
CA GLY A 487 6.47 25.25 -8.03
C GLY A 487 7.82 25.46 -8.70
N GLU A 488 7.94 26.51 -9.51
CA GLU A 488 9.24 26.97 -9.98
C GLU A 488 9.98 27.81 -8.94
N SER A 489 11.25 28.10 -9.18
CA SER A 489 12.00 29.05 -8.35
C SER A 489 11.46 30.47 -8.50
N GLY A 490 11.54 31.25 -7.42
CA GLY A 490 11.00 32.60 -7.35
C GLY A 490 9.69 32.69 -6.57
N THR A 491 9.02 33.84 -6.71
CA THR A 491 7.86 34.24 -5.91
C THR A 491 6.52 34.11 -6.67
N ASP A 492 6.54 33.63 -7.92
CA ASP A 492 5.33 33.39 -8.70
C ASP A 492 4.71 32.03 -8.37
N ALA A 493 3.49 32.05 -7.85
CA ALA A 493 2.71 30.85 -7.55
C ALA A 493 1.97 30.28 -8.78
N GLY A 494 2.07 30.92 -9.95
CA GLY A 494 1.29 30.63 -11.15
C GLY A 494 1.37 29.17 -11.61
N LEU A 495 2.59 28.62 -11.68
CA LEU A 495 2.79 27.22 -12.08
C LEU A 495 2.15 26.24 -11.07
N LEU A 496 2.30 26.50 -9.77
CA LEU A 496 1.74 25.63 -8.72
C LEU A 496 0.20 25.68 -8.72
N LEU A 497 -0.37 26.88 -8.78
CA LEU A 497 -1.81 27.09 -8.86
C LEU A 497 -2.41 26.45 -10.12
N GLN A 498 -1.70 26.54 -11.25
CA GLN A 498 -2.11 25.89 -12.49
C GLN A 498 -2.19 24.37 -12.33
N GLN A 499 -1.19 23.74 -11.71
CA GLN A 499 -1.16 22.29 -11.49
C GLN A 499 -2.29 21.83 -10.56
N ILE A 500 -2.55 22.55 -9.46
CA ILE A 500 -3.68 22.23 -8.55
C ILE A 500 -5.00 22.26 -9.32
N ARG A 501 -5.23 23.31 -10.12
CA ARG A 501 -6.44 23.45 -10.95
C ARG A 501 -6.57 22.39 -12.04
N GLN A 502 -5.46 21.91 -12.59
CA GLN A 502 -5.46 20.80 -13.54
C GLN A 502 -5.91 19.50 -12.86
N ASN A 503 -5.41 19.21 -11.65
CA ASN A 503 -5.83 18.06 -10.87
C ASN A 503 -7.31 18.17 -10.46
N LEU A 504 -7.76 19.34 -10.01
CA LEU A 504 -9.18 19.62 -9.75
C LEU A 504 -10.06 19.21 -10.94
N ARG A 505 -9.77 19.71 -12.14
CA ARG A 505 -10.51 19.35 -13.37
C ARG A 505 -10.48 17.86 -13.67
N PHE A 506 -9.33 17.21 -13.47
CA PHE A 506 -9.21 15.76 -13.65
C PHE A 506 -10.10 14.99 -12.66
N HIS A 507 -10.20 15.45 -11.41
CA HIS A 507 -11.04 14.83 -10.40
C HIS A 507 -12.54 15.09 -10.62
N GLU A 508 -12.93 16.31 -10.99
CA GLU A 508 -14.31 16.69 -11.32
C GLU A 508 -14.86 15.88 -12.51
N GLN A 509 -14.10 15.76 -13.60
CA GLN A 509 -14.50 14.99 -14.78
C GLN A 509 -14.79 13.52 -14.45
N ARG A 510 -14.13 12.97 -13.43
CA ARG A 510 -14.38 11.62 -12.94
C ARG A 510 -15.57 11.54 -11.99
N ALA A 511 -15.76 12.51 -11.11
CA ALA A 511 -16.91 12.55 -10.19
C ALA A 511 -18.25 12.64 -10.95
N VAL A 512 -18.30 13.43 -12.03
CA VAL A 512 -19.49 13.57 -12.89
C VAL A 512 -19.79 12.26 -13.64
N ALA A 513 -18.77 11.50 -14.05
CA ALA A 513 -18.95 10.21 -14.71
C ALA A 513 -19.59 9.16 -13.78
N THR A 514 -19.38 9.25 -12.46
CA THR A 514 -19.94 8.35 -11.46
C THR A 514 -21.38 8.69 -11.03
N GLN A 515 -21.84 9.95 -11.14
CA GLN A 515 -23.18 10.37 -10.70
C GLN A 515 -24.33 10.10 -11.71
N GLY A 516 -24.03 9.65 -12.93
CA GLY A 516 -25.01 9.51 -14.01
C GLY A 516 -25.73 8.14 -14.11
N TRP A 517 -26.37 7.62 -13.05
CA TRP A 517 -27.10 6.34 -13.15
C TRP A 517 -28.38 6.45 -14.00
N LYS A 518 -29.11 7.58 -13.97
CA LYS A 518 -30.50 7.61 -14.50
C LYS A 518 -30.68 8.01 -15.97
N LYS A 519 -29.64 8.32 -16.75
CA LYS A 519 -29.81 8.71 -18.17
C LYS A 519 -28.67 8.28 -19.09
N SER A 520 -28.38 6.98 -19.24
CA SER A 520 -27.36 6.59 -20.23
C SER A 520 -27.23 5.09 -20.55
N ILE A 521 -28.27 4.46 -21.10
CA ILE A 521 -28.00 3.29 -21.98
C ILE A 521 -27.54 3.82 -23.33
N PHE A 522 -28.23 4.83 -23.87
CA PHE A 522 -27.91 5.44 -25.17
C PHE A 522 -26.57 6.21 -25.17
N TYR A 523 -26.26 6.95 -24.11
CA TYR A 523 -25.01 7.71 -24.00
C TYR A 523 -23.81 6.81 -23.64
N ARG A 524 -23.98 5.66 -22.95
CA ARG A 524 -22.93 4.63 -22.78
C ARG A 524 -22.66 3.88 -24.07
N THR A 525 -23.67 3.56 -24.87
CA THR A 525 -23.49 2.91 -26.17
C THR A 525 -22.84 3.87 -27.17
N TRP A 526 -23.21 5.14 -27.15
CA TRP A 526 -22.58 6.18 -27.97
C TRP A 526 -21.16 6.55 -27.50
N GLN A 527 -20.91 6.68 -26.19
CA GLN A 527 -19.56 6.86 -25.63
C GLN A 527 -18.68 5.64 -25.86
N SER A 528 -19.20 4.42 -25.73
CA SER A 528 -18.41 3.21 -26.03
C SER A 528 -18.13 3.05 -27.52
N TRP A 529 -19.00 3.54 -28.41
CA TRP A 529 -18.72 3.61 -29.85
C TRP A 529 -17.71 4.72 -30.19
N ARG A 530 -17.78 5.89 -29.54
CA ARG A 530 -16.83 7.02 -29.69
C ARG A 530 -15.47 6.71 -29.06
N ASN A 531 -15.46 6.07 -27.88
CA ASN A 531 -14.26 5.61 -27.20
C ASN A 531 -13.66 4.39 -27.92
N ARG A 532 -14.44 3.48 -28.53
CA ARG A 532 -13.88 2.44 -29.43
C ARG A 532 -13.24 3.02 -30.68
N ARG A 533 -13.70 4.17 -31.18
CA ARG A 533 -13.02 4.93 -32.25
C ARG A 533 -11.77 5.67 -31.76
N ALA A 534 -11.77 6.18 -30.53
CA ALA A 534 -10.58 6.79 -29.89
C ALA A 534 -9.53 5.75 -29.44
N LEU A 535 -9.95 4.54 -29.05
CA LEU A 535 -9.11 3.35 -28.80
C LEU A 535 -8.44 2.83 -30.08
N ARG A 536 -8.91 3.27 -31.25
CA ARG A 536 -8.28 3.03 -32.56
C ARG A 536 -7.34 4.14 -32.99
N SER A 537 -7.06 5.13 -32.13
CA SER A 537 -5.94 6.04 -32.33
C SER A 537 -4.65 5.22 -32.28
N LYS A 538 -3.98 5.11 -33.44
CA LYS A 538 -2.71 4.37 -33.59
C LYS A 538 -1.54 4.96 -32.80
N ASN A 539 -1.70 6.09 -32.10
CA ASN A 539 -0.62 6.80 -31.42
C ASN A 539 -0.91 6.95 -29.92
N ASN A 540 -0.68 5.88 -29.14
CA ASN A 540 -0.79 5.95 -27.67
C ASN A 540 0.54 6.24 -26.96
N GLY A 541 1.68 5.94 -27.60
CA GLY A 541 3.01 6.14 -27.04
C GLY A 541 3.90 7.04 -27.90
N PHE A 542 4.81 7.77 -27.24
CA PHE A 542 5.92 8.48 -27.85
C PHE A 542 7.19 8.18 -27.04
N GLY A 543 8.11 7.41 -27.62
CA GLY A 543 9.42 7.15 -27.03
C GLY A 543 10.48 8.04 -27.68
N TYR A 544 11.49 8.45 -26.92
CA TYR A 544 12.68 9.11 -27.47
C TYR A 544 13.93 8.65 -26.73
N SER A 545 14.87 8.08 -27.48
CA SER A 545 16.05 7.42 -26.94
C SER A 545 17.34 7.85 -27.65
N ALA A 546 18.46 7.78 -26.96
CA ALA A 546 19.77 7.82 -27.58
C ALA A 546 19.97 6.60 -28.51
N ALA A 547 20.68 6.76 -29.63
CA ALA A 547 20.95 5.66 -30.56
C ALA A 547 21.66 4.49 -29.89
N ALA A 548 22.65 4.78 -29.02
CA ALA A 548 23.38 3.79 -28.24
C ALA A 548 22.48 2.90 -27.35
N TRP A 549 21.27 3.36 -26.98
CA TRP A 549 20.35 2.65 -26.07
C TRP A 549 19.05 2.24 -26.73
N ARG A 550 18.99 2.26 -28.07
CA ARG A 550 17.80 1.90 -28.84
C ARG A 550 17.20 0.55 -28.40
N ARG A 551 18.05 -0.46 -28.17
CA ARG A 551 17.61 -1.82 -27.83
C ARG A 551 16.98 -1.90 -26.44
N SER A 552 17.64 -1.35 -25.41
CA SER A 552 17.10 -1.31 -24.05
C SER A 552 15.83 -0.47 -23.99
N SER A 553 15.84 0.71 -24.60
CA SER A 553 14.68 1.62 -24.67
C SER A 553 13.44 1.00 -25.30
N VAL A 554 13.60 0.26 -26.41
CA VAL A 554 12.49 -0.50 -27.01
C VAL A 554 11.99 -1.59 -26.07
N ALA A 555 12.87 -2.26 -25.31
CA ALA A 555 12.46 -3.27 -24.34
C ALA A 555 11.71 -2.67 -23.15
N VAL A 556 12.09 -1.48 -22.70
CA VAL A 556 11.43 -0.72 -21.63
C VAL A 556 10.02 -0.30 -22.02
N PHE A 557 9.85 0.27 -23.22
CA PHE A 557 8.58 0.88 -23.62
C PHE A 557 7.59 -0.09 -24.29
N ARG A 558 8.05 -1.30 -24.63
CA ARG A 558 7.25 -2.38 -25.23
C ARG A 558 5.90 -2.67 -24.55
N PRO A 559 5.74 -2.58 -23.21
CA PRO A 559 4.46 -2.87 -22.59
C PRO A 559 3.32 -2.01 -23.15
N VAL A 560 3.60 -0.75 -23.50
CA VAL A 560 2.58 0.25 -23.87
C VAL A 560 2.71 0.82 -25.28
N ALA A 561 3.82 0.57 -25.98
CA ALA A 561 4.07 1.10 -27.32
C ALA A 561 4.86 0.12 -28.22
N GLN A 562 4.83 0.36 -29.53
CA GLN A 562 5.59 -0.41 -30.51
C GLN A 562 7.01 0.14 -30.66
N ALA A 563 7.92 -0.68 -31.21
CA ALA A 563 9.30 -0.24 -31.46
C ALA A 563 9.39 0.96 -32.42
N THR A 564 8.43 1.11 -33.34
CA THR A 564 8.32 2.24 -34.27
C THR A 564 7.91 3.54 -33.61
N ASP A 565 7.39 3.48 -32.37
CA ASP A 565 7.00 4.67 -31.60
C ASP A 565 8.19 5.27 -30.83
N VAL A 566 9.36 4.61 -30.86
CA VAL A 566 10.60 5.07 -30.22
C VAL A 566 11.49 5.79 -31.24
N HIS A 567 11.51 7.11 -31.15
CA HIS A 567 12.42 7.99 -31.90
C HIS A 567 13.85 7.88 -31.37
N ILE A 568 14.84 8.13 -32.23
CA ILE A 568 16.25 7.84 -31.95
C ILE A 568 17.13 9.06 -32.27
N SER A 569 17.95 9.48 -31.30
CA SER A 569 18.90 10.58 -31.43
C SER A 569 20.35 10.10 -31.34
N PRO A 570 21.19 10.31 -32.36
CA PRO A 570 20.88 10.81 -33.73
C PRO A 570 20.16 9.77 -34.62
N PRO A 571 19.52 10.16 -35.75
CA PRO A 571 19.59 11.47 -36.41
C PRO A 571 18.58 12.51 -35.91
N GLU A 572 17.58 12.12 -35.11
CA GLU A 572 16.62 13.09 -34.57
C GLU A 572 17.33 13.99 -33.56
N ILE A 573 17.24 15.30 -33.74
CA ILE A 573 17.80 16.34 -32.85
C ILE A 573 16.71 17.31 -32.40
N ALA A 574 17.03 18.25 -31.50
CA ALA A 574 16.11 19.31 -31.10
C ALA A 574 15.51 20.03 -32.33
N GLY A 575 14.20 20.27 -32.31
CA GLY A 575 13.44 20.83 -33.43
C GLY A 575 13.18 19.90 -34.63
N SER A 576 13.78 18.71 -34.71
CA SER A 576 13.53 17.78 -35.83
C SER A 576 12.19 17.03 -35.70
N ILE A 577 11.77 16.74 -34.46
CA ILE A 577 10.50 16.07 -34.17
C ILE A 577 9.38 17.11 -34.09
N ASN A 578 8.28 16.86 -34.79
CA ASN A 578 7.09 17.71 -34.72
C ASN A 578 6.58 17.83 -33.26
N PRO A 579 6.55 19.04 -32.66
CA PRO A 579 6.10 19.26 -31.27
C PRO A 579 4.68 18.74 -30.98
N LYS A 580 3.81 18.72 -32.00
CA LYS A 580 2.46 18.16 -31.88
C LYS A 580 2.48 16.65 -31.63
N LYS A 581 3.46 15.90 -32.13
CA LYS A 581 3.59 14.46 -31.85
C LYS A 581 3.91 14.23 -30.38
N VAL A 582 4.87 15.00 -29.85
CA VAL A 582 5.29 14.94 -28.44
C VAL A 582 4.11 15.21 -27.49
N THR A 583 3.30 16.21 -27.81
CA THR A 583 2.20 16.68 -26.94
C THR A 583 0.87 15.95 -27.14
N SER A 584 0.70 15.21 -28.24
CA SER A 584 -0.54 14.47 -28.54
C SER A 584 -0.52 13.00 -28.14
N ALA A 585 0.66 12.40 -27.98
CA ALA A 585 0.79 11.07 -27.39
C ALA A 585 0.37 11.11 -25.92
N ARG A 586 -0.29 10.03 -25.45
CA ARG A 586 -0.77 9.96 -24.06
C ARG A 586 0.34 9.54 -23.10
N LEU A 587 1.26 8.70 -23.56
CA LEU A 587 2.33 8.13 -22.78
C LEU A 587 3.66 8.51 -23.43
N ASN A 588 4.51 9.22 -22.71
CA ASN A 588 5.82 9.57 -23.21
C ASN A 588 6.93 8.89 -22.40
N TYR A 589 7.95 8.42 -23.10
CA TYR A 589 9.12 7.77 -22.54
C TYR A 589 10.40 8.40 -23.07
N TYR A 590 11.35 8.71 -22.19
CA TYR A 590 12.62 9.33 -22.55
C TYR A 590 13.79 8.56 -21.94
N ASN A 591 14.78 8.21 -22.77
CA ASN A 591 16.03 7.58 -22.37
C ASN A 591 17.19 8.31 -23.07
N LEU A 592 17.53 9.47 -22.52
CA LEU A 592 18.45 10.47 -23.07
C LEU A 592 19.36 10.95 -21.94
N HIS A 593 20.50 11.53 -22.31
CA HIS A 593 21.45 12.18 -21.40
C HIS A 593 20.88 13.42 -20.77
N GLY A 594 21.04 13.54 -19.45
CA GLY A 594 20.71 14.75 -18.70
C GLY A 594 21.89 15.21 -17.85
N VAL A 595 21.99 16.52 -17.62
CA VAL A 595 23.05 17.13 -16.82
C VAL A 595 22.41 18.13 -15.86
N ILE A 596 22.86 18.15 -14.60
CA ILE A 596 22.24 18.94 -13.53
C ILE A 596 22.11 20.43 -13.89
N ASP A 597 23.13 21.00 -14.52
CA ASP A 597 23.17 22.44 -14.82
C ASP A 597 22.53 22.81 -16.16
N SER A 598 22.03 21.83 -16.93
CA SER A 598 21.44 22.07 -18.26
C SER A 598 19.91 21.94 -18.25
N ALA A 599 19.30 22.65 -19.19
CA ALA A 599 17.87 22.57 -19.51
C ALA A 599 17.57 21.58 -20.65
N GLU A 600 18.62 21.01 -21.24
CA GLU A 600 18.56 20.20 -22.45
C GLU A 600 18.77 18.72 -22.10
N TRP A 601 18.15 17.83 -22.87
CA TRP A 601 18.51 16.42 -22.91
C TRP A 601 19.22 16.07 -24.21
N TYR A 602 20.20 15.18 -24.13
CA TYR A 602 21.13 14.88 -25.23
C TYR A 602 20.98 13.43 -25.70
N GLY A 603 21.14 13.20 -27.01
CA GLY A 603 21.27 11.84 -27.54
C GLY A 603 22.70 11.32 -27.41
N GLN A 604 22.90 10.10 -27.91
CA GLN A 604 24.23 9.51 -28.04
C GLN A 604 24.28 8.64 -29.29
N ARG A 605 25.29 8.86 -30.14
CA ARG A 605 25.53 8.05 -31.33
C ARG A 605 25.89 6.61 -30.97
N ASP A 606 25.35 5.64 -31.72
CA ASP A 606 25.82 4.26 -31.68
C ASP A 606 27.10 4.16 -32.52
N LEU A 607 28.20 3.73 -31.91
CA LEU A 607 29.50 3.66 -32.58
C LEU A 607 29.59 2.52 -33.60
N GLY A 608 28.65 1.56 -33.55
CA GLY A 608 28.49 0.57 -34.61
C GLY A 608 27.94 1.15 -35.92
N ASP A 609 27.34 2.34 -35.89
CA ASP A 609 26.76 2.99 -37.06
C ASP A 609 27.80 3.86 -37.79
N ALA A 610 27.96 3.63 -39.09
CA ALA A 610 28.91 4.36 -39.97
C ALA A 610 28.52 5.83 -40.23
N GLY A 611 27.51 6.36 -39.53
CA GLY A 611 26.97 7.70 -39.74
C GLY A 611 27.90 8.82 -39.25
N SER A 612 27.98 9.92 -40.01
CA SER A 612 28.64 11.16 -39.61
C SER A 612 27.70 12.04 -38.78
N GLY A 613 28.14 12.52 -37.62
CA GLY A 613 27.38 13.45 -36.76
C GLY A 613 28.07 13.66 -35.40
N PRO A 614 27.60 14.63 -34.59
CA PRO A 614 28.11 14.80 -33.23
C PRO A 614 27.79 13.56 -32.37
N ASP A 615 28.70 13.19 -31.48
CA ASP A 615 28.50 12.04 -30.60
C ASP A 615 27.36 12.26 -29.60
N TYR A 616 27.17 13.50 -29.14
CA TYR A 616 26.16 13.90 -28.16
C TYR A 616 25.33 15.11 -28.64
N PRO A 617 24.40 14.93 -29.61
CA PRO A 617 23.54 16.02 -30.07
C PRO A 617 22.53 16.43 -29.00
N VAL A 618 22.11 17.70 -29.00
CA VAL A 618 20.92 18.13 -28.26
C VAL A 618 19.70 17.46 -28.89
N ALA A 619 19.00 16.63 -28.11
CA ALA A 619 17.84 15.86 -28.55
C ALA A 619 16.53 16.58 -28.22
N LEU A 620 16.42 17.12 -26.99
CA LEU A 620 15.21 17.78 -26.52
C LEU A 620 15.54 19.03 -25.71
N THR A 621 14.78 20.10 -25.94
CA THR A 621 14.82 21.34 -25.17
C THR A 621 13.45 21.64 -24.57
N ALA A 622 13.39 22.52 -23.56
CA ALA A 622 12.14 23.01 -23.02
C ALA A 622 11.26 23.71 -24.09
N ALA A 623 11.86 24.32 -25.12
CA ALA A 623 11.13 25.00 -26.20
C ALA A 623 10.40 24.03 -27.14
N ASP A 624 10.85 22.78 -27.25
CA ASP A 624 10.20 21.74 -28.05
C ASP A 624 8.85 21.31 -27.42
N LEU A 625 8.64 21.59 -26.12
CA LEU A 625 7.42 21.30 -25.37
C LEU A 625 6.44 22.47 -25.40
N GLN A 626 5.74 22.62 -26.53
CA GLN A 626 4.83 23.72 -26.76
C GLN A 626 3.48 23.57 -26.03
N ARG A 627 3.04 24.64 -25.36
CA ARG A 627 1.70 24.72 -24.76
C ARG A 627 0.65 24.93 -25.86
N ASN A 628 0.07 23.83 -26.35
CA ASN A 628 -0.91 23.84 -27.44
C ASN A 628 -2.31 23.32 -27.05
N GLY A 629 -2.58 23.25 -25.74
CA GLY A 629 -3.83 22.71 -25.19
C GLY A 629 -3.89 21.18 -25.14
N ARG A 630 -2.81 20.48 -25.52
CA ARG A 630 -2.64 19.04 -25.34
C ARG A 630 -1.37 18.78 -24.54
N ALA A 631 -1.41 17.72 -23.74
CA ALA A 631 -0.27 17.24 -22.99
C ALA A 631 -0.35 15.70 -22.87
N PRO A 632 0.81 15.03 -22.74
CA PRO A 632 0.85 13.65 -22.30
C PRO A 632 0.13 13.48 -20.96
N SER A 633 -0.50 12.33 -20.76
CA SER A 633 -1.07 11.99 -19.45
C SER A 633 0.04 11.57 -18.49
N VAL A 634 0.96 10.71 -18.94
CA VAL A 634 2.05 10.20 -18.12
C VAL A 634 3.37 10.29 -18.88
N VAL A 635 4.42 10.77 -18.20
CA VAL A 635 5.79 10.83 -18.72
C VAL A 635 6.71 10.00 -17.82
N PHE A 636 7.62 9.23 -18.40
CA PHE A 636 8.72 8.57 -17.66
C PHE A 636 10.04 8.95 -18.32
N SER A 637 10.97 9.52 -17.55
CA SER A 637 12.31 9.88 -18.03
C SER A 637 13.38 9.13 -17.22
N GLU A 638 14.30 8.51 -17.93
CA GLU A 638 15.48 7.85 -17.36
C GLU A 638 16.71 8.76 -17.32
N ALA A 639 16.64 9.97 -17.87
CA ALA A 639 17.77 10.90 -17.93
C ALA A 639 18.34 11.22 -16.53
N CYS A 640 19.66 11.34 -16.41
CA CYS A 640 20.27 11.87 -15.19
C CYS A 640 19.68 13.25 -14.89
N TYR A 641 19.29 13.50 -13.65
CA TYR A 641 18.63 14.74 -13.24
C TYR A 641 17.34 15.04 -14.04
N GLY A 642 16.76 14.05 -14.72
CA GLY A 642 15.55 14.19 -15.52
C GLY A 642 14.31 14.60 -14.72
N GLY A 643 14.34 14.42 -13.40
CA GLY A 643 13.40 14.93 -12.42
C GLY A 643 13.98 16.03 -11.53
N HIS A 644 15.16 16.58 -11.79
CA HIS A 644 15.72 17.64 -10.93
C HIS A 644 15.00 18.98 -11.19
N VAL A 645 14.20 19.40 -10.20
CA VAL A 645 13.39 20.64 -10.25
C VAL A 645 13.84 21.69 -9.23
N ALA A 646 14.66 21.32 -8.26
CA ALA A 646 15.09 22.22 -7.19
C ALA A 646 15.85 23.43 -7.76
N GLY A 647 15.44 24.64 -7.38
CA GLY A 647 16.06 25.89 -7.81
C GLY A 647 15.86 26.27 -9.29
N LYS A 648 15.06 25.51 -10.06
CA LYS A 648 14.88 25.73 -11.51
C LYS A 648 13.56 26.41 -11.86
N THR A 649 13.55 27.07 -13.02
CA THR A 649 12.34 27.58 -13.69
C THR A 649 11.84 26.64 -14.77
N GLU A 650 10.63 26.86 -15.31
CA GLU A 650 10.10 26.04 -16.43
C GLU A 650 10.97 26.10 -17.71
N ALA A 651 11.77 27.15 -17.88
CA ALA A 651 12.72 27.27 -18.99
C ALA A 651 14.02 26.47 -18.76
N GLN A 652 14.32 26.12 -17.51
CA GLN A 652 15.57 25.47 -17.10
C GLN A 652 15.40 23.97 -16.78
N SER A 653 14.16 23.47 -16.71
CA SER A 653 13.88 22.07 -16.41
C SER A 653 12.80 21.53 -17.35
N ILE A 654 13.16 20.50 -18.13
CA ILE A 654 12.21 19.77 -18.97
C ILE A 654 11.08 19.17 -18.11
N ALA A 655 11.36 18.76 -16.87
CA ALA A 655 10.34 18.25 -15.96
C ALA A 655 9.30 19.31 -15.58
N LEU A 656 9.76 20.50 -15.12
CA LEU A 656 8.86 21.62 -14.86
C LEU A 656 8.11 22.04 -16.13
N LYS A 657 8.76 21.96 -17.29
CA LYS A 657 8.10 22.26 -18.56
C LYS A 657 6.96 21.29 -18.88
N PHE A 658 7.13 19.98 -18.67
CA PHE A 658 6.04 19.01 -18.81
C PHE A 658 4.86 19.32 -17.89
N LEU A 659 5.13 19.67 -16.63
CA LEU A 659 4.08 20.08 -15.69
C LEU A 659 3.37 21.37 -16.17
N SER A 660 4.12 22.35 -16.66
CA SER A 660 3.58 23.62 -17.19
C SER A 660 2.64 23.45 -18.38
N ILE A 661 2.83 22.42 -19.20
CA ILE A 661 1.94 22.15 -20.35
C ILE A 661 0.73 21.29 -19.96
N GLY A 662 0.71 20.72 -18.75
CA GLY A 662 -0.43 20.01 -18.17
C GLY A 662 -0.32 18.48 -18.16
N VAL A 663 0.89 17.95 -18.02
CA VAL A 663 1.09 16.52 -17.72
C VAL A 663 0.48 16.18 -16.35
N LEU A 664 -0.24 15.05 -16.25
CA LEU A 664 -0.88 14.62 -15.00
C LEU A 664 0.08 13.88 -14.06
N GLY A 665 1.09 13.21 -14.61
CA GLY A 665 2.12 12.51 -13.86
C GLY A 665 3.43 12.40 -14.65
N MET A 666 4.55 12.70 -14.01
CA MET A 666 5.89 12.55 -14.56
C MET A 666 6.78 11.85 -13.54
N VAL A 667 7.43 10.78 -13.96
CA VAL A 667 8.45 10.09 -13.18
C VAL A 667 9.83 10.41 -13.73
N GLY A 668 10.77 10.77 -12.86
CA GLY A 668 12.15 11.06 -13.24
C GLY A 668 13.10 11.04 -12.05
N SER A 669 14.39 10.91 -12.34
CA SER A 669 15.44 10.87 -11.32
C SER A 669 15.86 12.27 -10.86
N THR A 670 15.98 12.48 -9.55
CA THR A 670 16.49 13.72 -8.95
C THR A 670 18.01 13.86 -9.01
N SER A 671 18.72 12.77 -9.32
CA SER A 671 20.18 12.64 -9.31
C SER A 671 20.67 11.84 -10.53
N ILE A 672 21.92 11.36 -10.54
CA ILE A 672 22.40 10.43 -11.59
C ILE A 672 21.58 9.15 -11.56
N SER A 673 21.13 8.74 -12.74
CA SER A 673 20.43 7.48 -12.98
C SER A 673 21.32 6.54 -13.80
N TYR A 674 21.22 5.25 -13.48
CA TYR A 674 21.96 4.19 -14.15
C TYR A 674 21.01 3.28 -14.92
N GLY A 675 21.40 2.87 -16.12
CA GLY A 675 20.64 1.91 -16.91
C GLY A 675 21.53 0.88 -17.59
N SER A 676 20.88 -0.15 -18.12
CA SER A 676 21.49 -1.19 -18.93
C SER A 676 21.80 -0.69 -20.34
N VAL A 677 22.87 -1.21 -20.93
CA VAL A 677 23.12 -0.97 -22.36
C VAL A 677 22.35 -1.95 -23.25
N ASN A 678 22.10 -3.15 -22.72
CA ASN A 678 21.32 -4.19 -23.38
C ASN A 678 20.63 -5.06 -22.32
N THR A 679 19.75 -5.98 -22.74
CA THR A 679 19.12 -6.92 -21.81
C THR A 679 20.13 -7.91 -21.21
N PRO A 680 19.96 -8.32 -19.94
CA PRO A 680 18.82 -8.05 -19.05
C PRO A 680 18.80 -6.61 -18.51
N LEU A 681 17.61 -6.02 -18.40
CA LEU A 681 17.44 -4.65 -17.90
C LEU A 681 17.80 -4.55 -16.41
N VAL A 682 18.43 -3.43 -16.04
CA VAL A 682 18.81 -3.07 -14.65
C VAL A 682 18.53 -1.59 -14.39
N GLY A 683 18.55 -1.16 -13.13
CA GLY A 683 18.42 0.25 -12.76
C GLY A 683 17.15 0.91 -13.33
N ALA A 684 17.32 2.10 -13.91
CA ALA A 684 16.27 2.92 -14.50
C ALA A 684 15.46 2.19 -15.57
N ASP A 685 16.09 1.38 -16.43
CA ASP A 685 15.37 0.61 -17.46
C ASP A 685 14.44 -0.44 -16.84
N LEU A 686 14.92 -1.16 -15.82
CA LEU A 686 14.12 -2.19 -15.16
C LEU A 686 12.93 -1.54 -14.44
N LEU A 687 13.16 -0.42 -13.74
CA LEU A 687 12.10 0.35 -13.09
C LEU A 687 11.07 0.83 -14.11
N GLY A 688 11.52 1.43 -15.23
CA GLY A 688 10.66 1.93 -16.30
C GLY A 688 9.81 0.84 -16.93
N GLN A 689 10.40 -0.33 -17.22
CA GLN A 689 9.66 -1.46 -17.80
C GLN A 689 8.56 -1.95 -16.87
N LEU A 690 8.88 -2.08 -15.57
CA LEU A 690 7.93 -2.51 -14.56
C LEU A 690 6.82 -1.46 -14.35
N PHE A 691 7.16 -0.17 -14.38
CA PHE A 691 6.20 0.92 -14.31
C PHE A 691 5.20 0.88 -15.47
N TRP A 692 5.69 0.77 -16.72
CA TRP A 692 4.82 0.70 -17.89
C TRP A 692 3.95 -0.55 -17.91
N LYS A 693 4.47 -1.68 -17.41
CA LYS A 693 3.68 -2.91 -17.25
C LYS A 693 2.50 -2.68 -16.28
N SER A 694 2.76 -2.09 -15.11
CA SER A 694 1.70 -1.78 -14.15
C SER A 694 0.71 -0.74 -14.69
N LEU A 695 1.18 0.30 -15.38
CA LEU A 695 0.30 1.31 -15.96
C LEU A 695 -0.63 0.70 -17.03
N LYS A 696 -0.12 -0.24 -17.84
CA LYS A 696 -0.92 -1.00 -18.82
C LYS A 696 -2.01 -1.86 -18.16
N GLU A 697 -1.72 -2.40 -16.99
CA GLU A 697 -2.67 -3.21 -16.21
C GLU A 697 -3.80 -2.36 -15.58
N GLY A 698 -3.69 -1.04 -15.68
CA GLY A 698 -4.71 -0.11 -15.18
C GLY A 698 -4.43 0.43 -13.78
N TYR A 699 -3.18 0.37 -13.33
CA TYR A 699 -2.82 1.06 -12.09
C TYR A 699 -2.68 2.57 -12.31
N THR A 700 -2.94 3.35 -11.26
CA THR A 700 -2.62 4.79 -11.23
C THR A 700 -1.10 5.01 -11.29
N ALA A 701 -0.66 6.24 -11.57
CA ALA A 701 0.78 6.56 -11.65
C ALA A 701 1.50 6.26 -10.33
N GLY A 702 0.89 6.56 -9.19
CA GLY A 702 1.42 6.25 -7.87
C GLY A 702 1.50 4.74 -7.61
N GLU A 703 0.42 3.99 -7.89
CA GLU A 703 0.40 2.53 -7.74
C GLU A 703 1.43 1.87 -8.65
N ALA A 704 1.53 2.31 -9.90
CA ALA A 704 2.47 1.79 -10.88
C ALA A 704 3.92 2.01 -10.43
N LEU A 705 4.26 3.19 -9.90
CA LEU A 705 5.61 3.45 -9.39
C LEU A 705 5.90 2.63 -8.14
N MET A 706 4.97 2.53 -7.20
CA MET A 706 5.13 1.71 -5.99
C MET A 706 5.34 0.23 -6.34
N LEU A 707 4.50 -0.33 -7.23
CA LEU A 707 4.62 -1.70 -7.71
C LEU A 707 5.92 -1.92 -8.48
N ALA A 708 6.36 -0.95 -9.28
CA ALA A 708 7.62 -1.03 -10.00
C ALA A 708 8.83 -1.12 -9.05
N LYS A 709 8.86 -0.27 -8.01
CA LYS A 709 9.92 -0.32 -6.96
C LYS A 709 9.94 -1.67 -6.26
N ILE A 710 8.77 -2.20 -5.87
CA ILE A 710 8.67 -3.51 -5.19
C ILE A 710 9.12 -4.65 -6.09
N ASN A 711 8.67 -4.66 -7.34
CA ASN A 711 9.03 -5.72 -8.28
C ASN A 711 10.50 -5.63 -8.70
N MET A 712 11.09 -4.44 -8.74
CA MET A 712 12.53 -4.27 -8.91
C MET A 712 13.29 -4.89 -7.74
N ILE A 713 12.88 -4.61 -6.50
CA ILE A 713 13.50 -5.22 -5.31
C ILE A 713 13.41 -6.75 -5.35
N ARG A 714 12.25 -7.30 -5.73
CA ARG A 714 12.06 -8.75 -5.87
C ARG A 714 12.95 -9.33 -6.96
N GLU A 715 13.02 -8.67 -8.10
CA GLU A 715 13.78 -9.14 -9.25
C GLU A 715 15.29 -9.11 -8.98
N MET A 716 15.81 -8.05 -8.36
CA MET A 716 17.24 -7.96 -8.02
C MET A 716 17.61 -8.94 -6.91
N ASN A 717 16.77 -9.09 -5.87
CA ASN A 717 16.98 -10.16 -4.89
C ASN A 717 16.92 -11.56 -5.52
N ARG A 718 16.09 -11.79 -6.54
CA ARG A 718 16.02 -13.08 -7.25
C ARG A 718 17.26 -13.33 -8.11
N ARG A 719 17.75 -12.31 -8.82
CA ARG A 719 18.88 -12.43 -9.76
C ARG A 719 20.24 -12.49 -9.07
N GLN A 720 20.47 -11.61 -8.09
CA GLN A 720 21.78 -11.43 -7.45
C GLN A 720 21.75 -11.57 -5.92
N GLY A 721 20.57 -11.60 -5.29
CA GLY A 721 20.46 -11.83 -3.84
C GLY A 721 20.56 -10.58 -2.96
N TYR A 722 20.77 -9.40 -3.56
CA TYR A 722 20.94 -8.11 -2.89
C TYR A 722 20.59 -6.94 -3.83
N LEU A 723 20.47 -5.74 -3.26
CA LEU A 723 20.45 -4.46 -3.97
C LEU A 723 21.83 -3.82 -3.89
N ASP A 724 22.47 -3.58 -5.04
CA ASP A 724 23.71 -2.82 -5.13
C ASP A 724 23.45 -1.30 -5.14
N GLY A 725 24.51 -0.51 -5.23
CA GLY A 725 24.41 0.95 -5.18
C GLY A 725 23.49 1.52 -6.27
N GLU A 726 23.58 1.01 -7.50
CA GLU A 726 22.78 1.46 -8.64
C GLU A 726 21.29 1.15 -8.44
N ASP A 727 20.98 -0.04 -7.91
CA ASP A 727 19.60 -0.43 -7.60
C ASP A 727 19.02 0.43 -6.47
N GLN A 728 19.80 0.63 -5.40
CA GLN A 728 19.41 1.48 -4.27
C GLN A 728 19.17 2.91 -4.75
N LYS A 729 20.12 3.51 -5.50
CA LYS A 729 20.00 4.87 -6.01
C LYS A 729 18.76 5.05 -6.87
N THR A 730 18.48 4.08 -7.76
CA THR A 730 17.28 4.08 -8.61
C THR A 730 15.99 4.11 -7.77
N LEU A 731 15.89 3.30 -6.71
CA LEU A 731 14.72 3.25 -5.84
C LEU A 731 14.50 4.57 -5.07
N LEU A 732 15.59 5.28 -4.75
CA LEU A 732 15.56 6.53 -3.98
C LEU A 732 15.32 7.77 -4.85
N SER A 733 15.96 7.86 -6.02
CA SER A 733 16.00 9.09 -6.82
C SER A 733 14.80 9.26 -7.75
N PHE A 734 14.13 8.17 -8.14
CA PHE A 734 12.94 8.26 -9.00
C PHE A 734 11.70 8.64 -8.18
N VAL A 735 11.22 9.87 -8.41
CA VAL A 735 10.05 10.47 -7.76
C VAL A 735 8.92 10.70 -8.75
N LEU A 736 7.68 10.82 -8.26
CA LEU A 736 6.50 11.14 -9.06
C LEU A 736 6.13 12.62 -8.87
N TYR A 737 6.22 13.40 -9.95
CA TYR A 737 5.61 14.72 -10.02
C TYR A 737 4.22 14.63 -10.62
N GLY A 738 3.20 15.17 -9.96
CA GLY A 738 1.81 15.03 -10.36
C GLY A 738 0.97 14.24 -9.35
N ASP A 739 -0.26 13.92 -9.74
CA ASP A 739 -1.21 13.24 -8.86
C ASP A 739 -0.92 11.73 -8.75
N PRO A 740 -0.74 11.18 -7.54
CA PRO A 740 -0.56 9.74 -7.37
C PRO A 740 -1.75 8.92 -7.90
N LEU A 741 -2.96 9.51 -7.96
CA LEU A 741 -4.18 8.92 -8.53
C LEU A 741 -4.39 9.26 -10.01
N ALA A 742 -3.43 9.90 -10.67
CA ALA A 742 -3.46 10.11 -12.12
C ALA A 742 -3.46 8.77 -12.86
N SER A 743 -4.20 8.67 -13.96
CA SER A 743 -4.23 7.44 -14.77
C SER A 743 -4.19 7.73 -16.26
N ALA A 744 -3.53 6.83 -17.00
CA ALA A 744 -3.36 6.91 -18.45
C ALA A 744 -4.67 6.85 -19.24
N GLU A 745 -5.70 6.17 -18.72
CA GLU A 745 -7.02 6.12 -19.33
C GLU A 745 -8.09 6.61 -18.35
N LEU A 746 -9.15 7.22 -18.89
CA LEU A 746 -10.30 7.65 -18.10
C LEU A 746 -11.12 6.46 -17.57
N ALA A 747 -11.11 5.32 -18.30
CA ALA A 747 -12.02 4.17 -18.10
C ALA A 747 -11.40 2.95 -17.37
N VAL A 748 -10.22 3.13 -16.77
CA VAL A 748 -9.48 2.03 -16.13
C VAL A 748 -10.11 1.60 -14.80
N ARG A 749 -10.00 0.30 -14.50
CA ARG A 749 -10.41 -0.35 -13.22
C ARG A 749 -9.98 0.55 -12.05
N GLN A 750 -10.94 1.14 -11.34
CA GLN A 750 -10.68 1.57 -9.98
C GLN A 750 -10.29 0.30 -9.21
N SER A 751 -9.05 0.21 -8.73
CA SER A 751 -8.78 -0.73 -7.65
C SER A 751 -9.76 -0.33 -6.54
N LYS A 752 -10.71 -1.22 -6.20
CA LYS A 752 -11.70 -0.93 -5.14
C LYS A 752 -11.04 -0.80 -3.75
N GLN A 753 -9.72 -0.94 -3.70
CA GLN A 753 -8.88 -0.85 -2.53
C GLN A 753 -7.66 -0.02 -2.91
N ALA A 754 -7.53 1.18 -2.34
CA ALA A 754 -6.29 1.93 -2.41
C ALA A 754 -5.16 1.03 -1.88
N LEU A 755 -4.19 0.72 -2.73
CA LEU A 755 -3.12 -0.20 -2.38
C LEU A 755 -2.28 0.39 -1.22
N ARG A 756 -2.36 -0.21 -0.04
CA ARG A 756 -1.36 -0.04 1.03
C ARG A 756 -0.78 -1.37 1.37
N MET A 757 0.53 -1.41 1.36
CA MET A 757 1.26 -2.61 1.73
C MET A 757 2.21 -2.25 2.86
N LYS A 758 1.93 -2.76 4.06
CA LYS A 758 2.93 -2.77 5.14
C LYS A 758 3.89 -3.92 4.86
N ILE A 759 4.92 -3.62 4.08
CA ILE A 759 5.79 -4.66 3.54
C ILE A 759 6.97 -4.90 4.47
N GLY A 760 7.00 -6.07 5.10
CA GLY A 760 8.21 -6.63 5.73
C GLY A 760 9.13 -7.33 4.72
N ILE A 761 9.39 -6.76 3.53
CA ILE A 761 10.41 -7.30 2.63
C ILE A 761 11.75 -7.13 3.34
N SER A 762 12.44 -8.24 3.57
CA SER A 762 13.84 -8.20 4.00
C SER A 762 14.66 -7.66 2.83
N ILE A 763 15.11 -6.42 2.96
CA ILE A 763 16.00 -5.78 1.99
C ILE A 763 17.43 -6.10 2.40
N LYS A 764 18.17 -6.73 1.49
CA LYS A 764 19.60 -6.97 1.62
C LYS A 764 20.31 -5.94 0.75
N THR A 765 21.03 -5.01 1.35
CA THR A 765 21.84 -4.02 0.65
C THR A 765 23.32 -4.37 0.75
N VAL A 766 24.07 -3.99 -0.27
CA VAL A 766 25.53 -3.99 -0.26
C VAL A 766 26.01 -2.57 -0.54
N SER A 767 27.19 -2.21 -0.02
CA SER A 767 27.83 -0.94 -0.32
C SER A 767 29.19 -1.14 -0.95
N ASP A 768 29.58 -0.15 -1.76
CA ASP A 768 30.91 -0.02 -2.32
C ASP A 768 31.86 0.35 -1.17
N GLN A 769 32.87 -0.49 -0.90
CA GLN A 769 33.97 -0.12 -0.03
C GLN A 769 35.26 -0.02 -0.83
N SER A 770 36.09 0.98 -0.51
CA SER A 770 37.43 1.11 -1.08
C SER A 770 38.20 -0.19 -0.91
N MET A 771 38.81 -0.67 -1.99
CA MET A 771 39.63 -1.87 -1.97
C MET A 771 40.76 -1.75 -0.94
N PRO A 772 40.95 -2.75 -0.06
CA PRO A 772 42.07 -2.77 0.86
C PRO A 772 43.38 -3.08 0.12
N ALA A 773 44.52 -2.71 0.70
CA ALA A 773 45.84 -2.73 0.03
C ALA A 773 46.28 -4.14 -0.44
N ASP A 774 45.73 -5.17 0.17
CA ASP A 774 45.89 -6.61 0.01
C ASP A 774 44.90 -7.26 -0.99
N GLY A 775 44.11 -6.47 -1.74
CA GLY A 775 43.23 -6.99 -2.79
C GLY A 775 43.96 -7.72 -3.95
N PRO A 776 43.27 -8.58 -4.73
CA PRO A 776 43.89 -9.41 -5.77
C PRO A 776 44.69 -8.61 -6.80
N GLU A 777 45.94 -8.99 -7.05
CA GLU A 777 46.78 -8.35 -8.09
C GLU A 777 46.18 -8.51 -9.49
N THR A 778 45.44 -9.59 -9.77
CA THR A 778 44.76 -9.88 -11.04
C THR A 778 43.72 -8.82 -11.43
N ILE A 779 43.07 -8.19 -10.44
CA ILE A 779 42.15 -7.07 -10.66
C ILE A 779 42.91 -5.85 -11.20
N ARG A 780 44.13 -5.62 -10.71
CA ARG A 780 44.92 -4.41 -10.99
C ARG A 780 45.50 -4.40 -12.41
N SER A 781 45.46 -5.49 -13.17
CA SER A 781 46.07 -5.58 -14.52
C SER A 781 45.16 -6.23 -15.59
N GLU A 782 44.65 -7.44 -15.38
CA GLU A 782 43.94 -8.21 -16.41
C GLU A 782 42.45 -7.82 -16.50
N TRP A 783 41.77 -7.77 -15.35
CA TRP A 783 40.31 -7.55 -15.34
C TRP A 783 39.95 -6.13 -15.75
N ILE A 784 40.72 -5.11 -15.34
CA ILE A 784 40.52 -3.72 -15.81
C ILE A 784 40.62 -3.63 -17.33
N THR A 785 41.58 -4.33 -17.94
CA THR A 785 41.75 -4.35 -19.41
C THR A 785 40.53 -4.98 -20.09
N SER A 786 40.04 -6.10 -19.56
CA SER A 786 38.81 -6.77 -20.03
C SER A 786 37.56 -5.88 -19.88
N VAL A 787 37.44 -5.20 -18.74
CA VAL A 787 36.34 -4.26 -18.46
C VAL A 787 36.39 -3.07 -19.42
N LYS A 788 37.56 -2.44 -19.61
CA LYS A 788 37.72 -1.35 -20.58
C LYS A 788 37.30 -1.79 -21.97
N LYS A 789 37.72 -2.97 -22.44
CA LYS A 789 37.30 -3.52 -23.74
C LYS A 789 35.79 -3.73 -23.84
N THR A 790 35.14 -4.16 -22.76
CA THR A 790 33.67 -4.34 -22.71
C THR A 790 32.94 -3.00 -22.81
N VAL A 791 33.47 -1.98 -22.13
CA VAL A 791 32.87 -0.64 -22.03
C VAL A 791 33.20 0.25 -23.24
N GLU A 792 34.31 -0.01 -23.94
CA GLU A 792 34.82 0.80 -25.07
C GLU A 792 33.80 0.95 -26.21
N SER A 793 32.96 -0.06 -26.43
CA SER A 793 31.86 0.00 -27.41
C SER A 793 30.79 1.05 -27.10
N TYR A 794 30.78 1.59 -25.88
CA TYR A 794 29.79 2.56 -25.38
C TYR A 794 30.42 3.86 -24.90
N LEU A 795 31.66 3.79 -24.41
CA LEU A 795 32.48 4.90 -23.97
C LEU A 795 33.85 4.77 -24.66
N PRO A 796 34.02 5.26 -25.90
CA PRO A 796 35.24 5.07 -26.67
C PRO A 796 36.36 5.94 -26.10
N GLY A 797 37.63 5.65 -26.38
CA GLY A 797 38.76 6.48 -25.94
C GLY A 797 38.95 6.49 -24.42
N LEU A 798 39.02 5.28 -23.83
CA LEU A 798 39.24 5.04 -22.40
C LEU A 798 40.72 5.12 -21.98
N GLU A 799 41.59 5.61 -22.84
CA GLU A 799 43.03 5.75 -22.57
C GLU A 799 43.29 6.65 -21.36
N ASN A 800 42.54 7.75 -21.25
CA ASN A 800 42.62 8.74 -20.16
C ASN A 800 41.45 8.64 -19.14
N SER A 801 40.74 7.52 -19.10
CA SER A 801 39.62 7.35 -18.14
C SER A 801 40.12 7.12 -16.72
N GLN A 802 39.47 7.72 -15.73
CA GLN A 802 39.72 7.38 -14.33
C GLN A 802 39.04 6.03 -14.02
N VAL A 803 39.77 5.14 -13.33
CA VAL A 803 39.27 3.82 -12.95
C VAL A 803 39.36 3.69 -11.43
N GLN A 804 38.24 3.37 -10.81
CA GLN A 804 38.14 3.06 -9.39
C GLN A 804 37.64 1.63 -9.23
N VAL A 805 38.19 0.91 -8.25
CA VAL A 805 37.75 -0.45 -7.93
C VAL A 805 37.33 -0.50 -6.47
N CYS A 806 36.12 -1.01 -6.25
CA CYS A 806 35.53 -1.20 -4.93
C CYS A 806 35.19 -2.68 -4.71
N LEU A 807 35.24 -3.10 -3.45
CA LEU A 807 34.75 -4.41 -3.00
C LEU A 807 33.30 -4.24 -2.51
N LEU A 808 32.39 -5.09 -2.96
CA LEU A 808 31.04 -5.13 -2.42
C LEU A 808 31.04 -5.80 -1.06
N LYS A 809 30.57 -5.10 -0.03
CA LYS A 809 30.34 -5.69 1.28
C LYS A 809 28.87 -5.63 1.68
N PRO A 810 28.35 -6.66 2.37
CA PRO A 810 27.05 -6.57 3.03
C PRO A 810 27.00 -5.37 3.95
N GLU A 811 26.00 -4.51 3.78
CA GLU A 811 25.74 -3.49 4.78
C GLU A 811 25.11 -4.14 6.02
N ALA A 812 25.54 -3.71 7.20
CA ALA A 812 24.79 -3.99 8.41
C ALA A 812 23.41 -3.34 8.25
N ASN A 813 22.37 -4.18 8.22
CA ASN A 813 20.97 -3.78 8.04
C ASN A 813 20.69 -2.42 8.73
N PRO A 814 20.28 -1.36 7.99
CA PRO A 814 20.08 -0.01 8.54
C PRO A 814 19.07 0.02 9.71
N GLN A 815 18.27 -1.04 9.88
CA GLN A 815 17.41 -1.26 11.06
C GLN A 815 18.16 -1.33 12.40
N ALA A 816 19.48 -1.50 12.44
CA ALA A 816 20.24 -1.68 13.69
C ALA A 816 20.86 -0.38 14.25
N ALA A 817 20.96 0.71 13.48
CA ALA A 817 21.71 1.89 13.89
C ALA A 817 20.96 2.82 14.87
N ASN A 818 19.61 2.74 14.94
CA ASN A 818 18.79 3.67 15.71
C ASN A 818 18.13 3.10 16.99
N THR A 819 18.51 1.90 17.43
CA THR A 819 18.12 1.41 18.75
C THR A 819 19.38 1.15 19.56
N GLY A 820 19.66 1.98 20.57
CA GLY A 820 20.78 1.86 21.51
C GLY A 820 20.72 0.63 22.42
N SER A 821 20.34 -0.53 21.88
CA SER A 821 20.27 -1.81 22.57
C SER A 821 21.21 -2.78 21.87
N VAL A 822 22.38 -2.99 22.47
CA VAL A 822 23.33 -4.03 22.07
C VAL A 822 22.73 -5.39 22.42
N ALA A 823 21.87 -5.92 21.55
CA ALA A 823 21.37 -7.28 21.65
C ALA A 823 22.48 -8.25 21.18
N LYS A 824 23.20 -8.83 22.13
CA LYS A 824 24.16 -9.94 21.93
C LYS A 824 23.41 -11.18 21.41
N GLY A 825 23.27 -11.29 20.10
CA GLY A 825 22.85 -12.50 19.42
C GLY A 825 23.62 -12.65 18.12
N ARG A 826 24.42 -13.72 17.99
CA ARG A 826 25.16 -14.08 16.76
C ARG A 826 24.16 -14.16 15.58
N LYS A 827 24.11 -13.11 14.78
CA LYS A 827 23.42 -13.11 13.47
C LYS A 827 24.32 -13.87 12.50
N LYS A 828 23.76 -14.84 11.76
CA LYS A 828 24.45 -15.45 10.60
C LYS A 828 24.80 -14.32 9.64
N ALA A 829 26.09 -14.06 9.43
CA ALA A 829 26.56 -13.14 8.41
C ALA A 829 26.04 -13.59 7.03
N LEU A 830 25.74 -12.64 6.14
CA LEU A 830 25.67 -12.93 4.72
C LEU A 830 27.02 -13.59 4.33
N PRO A 831 27.02 -14.64 3.48
CA PRO A 831 28.27 -15.22 2.99
C PRO A 831 29.15 -14.09 2.43
N GLU A 832 30.47 -14.20 2.63
CA GLU A 832 31.43 -13.21 2.10
C GLU A 832 31.19 -13.06 0.59
N LEU A 833 30.71 -11.89 0.19
CA LEU A 833 30.50 -11.54 -1.21
C LEU A 833 31.84 -11.04 -1.74
N ASN A 834 32.58 -11.92 -2.41
CA ASN A 834 33.85 -11.58 -3.07
C ASN A 834 33.60 -10.97 -4.46
N HIS A 835 32.69 -10.00 -4.56
CA HIS A 835 32.35 -9.32 -5.80
C HIS A 835 32.98 -7.93 -5.87
N TYR A 836 33.42 -7.53 -7.05
CA TYR A 836 34.13 -6.28 -7.27
C TYR A 836 33.33 -5.38 -8.19
N VAL A 837 33.32 -4.08 -7.92
CA VAL A 837 32.76 -3.06 -8.81
C VAL A 837 33.89 -2.23 -9.38
N VAL A 838 34.00 -2.22 -10.71
CA VAL A 838 34.91 -1.35 -11.45
C VAL A 838 34.10 -0.18 -12.00
N THR A 839 34.39 1.01 -11.51
CA THR A 839 33.81 2.27 -11.99
C THR A 839 34.79 2.95 -12.93
N ILE A 840 34.37 3.16 -14.17
CA ILE A 840 35.09 3.91 -15.19
C ILE A 840 34.41 5.27 -15.34
N THR A 841 35.17 6.33 -15.10
CA THR A 841 34.71 7.71 -15.21
C THR A 841 35.39 8.39 -16.40
N LYS A 842 34.58 9.05 -17.23
CA LYS A 842 35.07 9.83 -18.37
C LYS A 842 34.30 11.12 -18.54
N THR A 843 35.03 12.23 -18.65
CA THR A 843 34.46 13.52 -19.03
C THR A 843 34.53 13.69 -20.55
N ILE A 844 33.40 14.03 -21.16
CA ILE A 844 33.24 14.16 -22.61
C ILE A 844 32.60 15.52 -22.93
N PRO A 845 33.05 16.25 -23.96
CA PRO A 845 32.35 17.43 -24.43
C PRO A 845 31.01 17.03 -25.10
N ALA A 846 29.90 17.43 -24.50
CA ALA A 846 28.55 17.30 -25.04
C ALA A 846 28.08 18.68 -25.55
N ALA A 847 28.07 18.86 -26.87
CA ALA A 847 27.75 20.11 -27.56
C ALA A 847 28.54 21.34 -27.07
N ARG A 848 28.08 22.01 -26.00
CA ARG A 848 28.68 23.23 -25.42
C ARG A 848 29.16 23.07 -23.96
N ARG A 849 29.08 21.87 -23.39
CA ARG A 849 29.39 21.62 -21.97
C ARG A 849 30.16 20.32 -21.77
N GLU A 850 30.78 20.17 -20.60
CA GLU A 850 31.39 18.92 -20.19
C GLU A 850 30.34 18.03 -19.51
N HIS A 851 30.31 16.75 -19.89
CA HIS A 851 29.47 15.73 -19.29
C HIS A 851 30.36 14.60 -18.77
N THR A 852 30.32 14.36 -17.46
CA THR A 852 30.95 13.20 -16.84
C THR A 852 30.04 11.98 -16.92
N GLN A 853 30.50 10.93 -17.58
CA GLN A 853 29.81 9.65 -17.68
C GLN A 853 30.49 8.60 -16.81
N TYR A 854 29.67 7.71 -16.28
CA TYR A 854 30.06 6.61 -15.41
C TYR A 854 29.63 5.29 -16.02
N ALA A 855 30.55 4.34 -16.15
CA ALA A 855 30.24 2.94 -16.40
C ALA A 855 30.67 2.11 -15.19
N ARG A 856 29.73 1.38 -14.62
CA ARG A 856 29.92 0.54 -13.45
C ARG A 856 29.76 -0.92 -13.84
N VAL A 857 30.80 -1.71 -13.59
CA VAL A 857 30.88 -3.11 -13.98
C VAL A 857 31.08 -3.97 -12.75
N THR A 858 30.09 -4.81 -12.44
CA THR A 858 30.16 -5.77 -11.33
C THR A 858 30.75 -7.08 -11.82
N LEU A 859 31.79 -7.54 -11.14
CA LEU A 859 32.54 -8.76 -11.41
C LEU A 859 32.34 -9.76 -10.27
N ASP A 860 32.29 -11.05 -10.59
CA ASP A 860 32.38 -12.11 -9.57
C ASP A 860 33.82 -12.30 -9.08
N GLU A 861 34.01 -13.25 -8.17
CA GLU A 861 35.33 -13.60 -7.60
C GLU A 861 36.32 -14.16 -8.63
N HIS A 862 35.86 -14.46 -9.85
CA HIS A 862 36.66 -14.96 -10.97
C HIS A 862 36.84 -13.93 -12.09
N GLY A 863 36.32 -12.70 -11.93
CA GLY A 863 36.45 -11.62 -12.91
C GLY A 863 35.45 -11.67 -14.05
N LYS A 864 34.40 -12.49 -13.94
CA LYS A 864 33.32 -12.54 -14.93
C LYS A 864 32.36 -11.38 -14.70
N VAL A 865 32.00 -10.69 -15.78
CA VAL A 865 31.00 -9.61 -15.75
C VAL A 865 29.61 -10.18 -15.42
N ILE A 866 29.04 -9.74 -14.30
CA ILE A 866 27.68 -10.08 -13.86
C ILE A 866 26.69 -8.98 -14.27
N LYS A 867 27.10 -7.71 -14.15
CA LYS A 867 26.26 -6.53 -14.37
C LYS A 867 27.10 -5.41 -15.00
N LEU A 868 26.51 -4.71 -15.97
CA LEU A 868 27.04 -3.47 -16.55
C LEU A 868 25.93 -2.43 -16.48
N ALA A 869 26.21 -1.31 -15.83
CA ALA A 869 25.32 -0.16 -15.74
C ALA A 869 26.05 1.11 -16.19
N VAL A 870 25.36 1.98 -16.93
CA VAL A 870 25.93 3.22 -17.46
C VAL A 870 25.04 4.39 -17.06
N SER A 871 25.64 5.52 -16.70
CA SER A 871 24.93 6.77 -16.37
C SER A 871 24.15 7.29 -17.57
N ARG A 872 22.98 7.87 -17.31
CA ARG A 872 21.97 8.18 -18.32
C ARG A 872 21.92 9.56 -18.89
#